data_AF-A0A8B7DXV9-F1
#
_entry.id   AF-A0A8B7DXV9-F1
#
_cell.length_a   1.000
_cell.length_b   1.000
_cell.length_c   1.000
_cell.angle_alpha   90.00
_cell.angle_beta   90.00
_cell.angle_gamma   90.00
#
_symmetry.space_group_name_H-M   'P 1'
#
loop_
_entity.id
_entity.type
_entity.pdbx_description
1 polymer ?
#
loop_
_entity_poly.entity_id
_entity_poly.type
_entity_poly.pdbx_seq_one_letter_code
_entity_poly.pdbx_strand_id
1 'polypeptide(L)'
;MGKRALDLATESYAPEGLLCADIIRKVIAQKEKDAENAKSEALYDLVSAGDFSNTKHILETLKNPCSIINNYFRGHNTLLFRASFYGYKDIVQLLIDYQADGRPNAESGLTPLYAACYHGHYDVAVLLSKTFPNLLLIPLICDLTYPLHACVMKEQEHIVEYLLSLRKQPDSDVSNDFSSRNSFNKSGSENYYVDINKPTGNGLTCLHMAVMFGNLNIIQMFLNCKPFKKELEEEKFPGCLVIDKVCDTKTAFHYSLVVDNRNSLKCAEMLIKDGADVNKRFEDGNDFCTPLQYVCRNEKKEFIKLFRKYNVEDINGEALNDAMANDKDIAVNELLSDGVTDNEDDLALAASEVCHNLNPVSISWKNRHIKCLKDKWILNSALIMNSNKDFLKNDISLQMKVITNINLSENCLEAVPIIIFQLPSLKKLNLSHNKLDNLPVLHESEKNDPFINSINEDENSLSMNWNCPCLEELDLQYNLLKTLPKNVFEMPALQSITCGNNLISSLPFDMWIAKSLKTLILDNNLLTDLPVFDESAKSRSHQILRNNRSKEKLKDIDERIKKNAFATSKEFLFNKRPTWEGESDDSDEEEADVFKKTGLNKLSLSNNKLTEIPKGLACLAPNLTKLILSHNKISAVNCVYLFPEHLIYLELKDNSMKTFNLAETKNLGCYAFVKRQVSKRVSLPSESFFCQHQRHRQLDALCHLDLSKNSLESINLFVLTTLSADPHAHSQADIFCKNLKTLDVSYNKLTSLPNGIGKLKKMESLAANQNQISSLPSELGLCSDIYSLQVDNVLLKQFSKNITDDYDKKKIKPLIRHLKSLHDKSLPFPNIKLMLVGIHGIGKTTLLMSLRKKGTGNYQHADHKSHFSERITEKDSHNKGGNKAKSNLSTVGVDVCDWEYGKKPIKFSTWDFGGQSEYYATHQCFLSQRAIYLLVCRLTDESFGIPHLESWLLNIQVENDA
;
A
#
# COMPACT_ATOMS: atom_id res chain seq x y z
N MET A 1 -62.33 99.91 -8.57
CA MET A 1 -61.39 99.27 -9.51
C MET A 1 -60.81 98.06 -8.79
N GLY A 2 -61.05 96.84 -9.26
CA GLY A 2 -60.64 95.58 -8.61
C GLY A 2 -59.13 95.31 -8.63
N LYS A 3 -58.31 96.32 -8.32
CA LYS A 3 -56.85 96.27 -8.30
C LYS A 3 -56.39 95.79 -6.93
N ARG A 4 -55.54 94.77 -6.89
CA ARG A 4 -54.90 94.25 -5.67
C ARG A 4 -53.91 95.29 -5.12
N ALA A 5 -53.56 95.18 -3.84
CA ALA A 5 -52.56 96.05 -3.22
C ALA A 5 -51.20 96.02 -3.95
N LEU A 6 -50.85 94.88 -4.54
CA LEU A 6 -49.68 94.74 -5.41
C LEU A 6 -49.84 95.54 -6.72
N ASP A 7 -51.02 95.48 -7.34
CA ASP A 7 -51.31 96.17 -8.61
C ASP A 7 -51.21 97.69 -8.45
N LEU A 8 -51.72 98.22 -7.34
CA LEU A 8 -51.63 99.64 -6.98
C LEU A 8 -50.19 100.10 -6.69
N ALA A 9 -49.37 99.23 -6.08
CA ALA A 9 -47.97 99.53 -5.79
C ALA A 9 -47.08 99.50 -7.05
N THR A 10 -47.34 98.59 -8.00
CA THR A 10 -46.60 98.50 -9.28
C THR A 10 -46.95 99.59 -10.29
N GLU A 11 -48.15 100.18 -10.21
CA GLU A 11 -48.57 101.28 -11.08
C GLU A 11 -48.00 102.65 -10.65
N SER A 12 -47.40 102.72 -9.46
CA SER A 12 -46.70 103.90 -8.97
C SER A 12 -45.30 103.98 -9.59
N TYR A 13 -45.05 104.98 -10.44
CA TYR A 13 -43.73 105.27 -11.00
C TYR A 13 -42.76 105.92 -9.99
N ALA A 14 -43.12 106.00 -8.71
CA ALA A 14 -42.30 106.55 -7.63
C ALA A 14 -41.44 105.46 -6.95
N PRO A 15 -40.21 105.79 -6.51
CA PRO A 15 -39.29 104.82 -5.90
C PRO A 15 -39.87 104.14 -4.64
N GLU A 16 -40.72 104.83 -3.86
CA GLU A 16 -41.40 104.26 -2.70
C GLU A 16 -42.48 103.22 -3.09
N GLY A 17 -43.13 103.41 -4.25
CA GLY A 17 -44.12 102.49 -4.81
C GLY A 17 -43.49 101.16 -5.23
N LEU A 18 -42.34 101.21 -5.91
CA LEU A 18 -41.56 100.02 -6.26
C LEU A 18 -41.07 99.27 -5.01
N LEU A 19 -40.58 99.97 -3.97
CA LEU A 19 -40.13 99.33 -2.73
C LEU A 19 -41.28 98.61 -2.01
N CYS A 20 -42.48 99.21 -2.00
CA CYS A 20 -43.67 98.61 -1.43
C CYS A 20 -44.12 97.37 -2.23
N ALA A 21 -44.06 97.42 -3.57
CA ALA A 21 -44.32 96.27 -4.43
C ALA A 21 -43.35 95.11 -4.16
N ASP A 22 -42.06 95.38 -3.95
CA ASP A 22 -41.06 94.35 -3.66
C ASP A 22 -41.24 93.70 -2.28
N ILE A 23 -41.63 94.47 -1.25
CA ILE A 23 -41.97 93.91 0.07
C ILE A 23 -43.21 93.04 -0.03
N ILE A 24 -44.26 93.49 -0.72
CA ILE A 24 -45.49 92.71 -0.92
C ILE A 24 -45.20 91.42 -1.70
N ARG A 25 -44.36 91.47 -2.75
CA ARG A 25 -43.90 90.27 -3.47
C ARG A 25 -43.16 89.29 -2.55
N LYS A 26 -42.27 89.77 -1.69
CA LYS A 26 -41.55 88.92 -0.71
C LYS A 26 -42.50 88.26 0.29
N VAL A 27 -43.50 88.98 0.81
CA VAL A 27 -44.48 88.44 1.76
C VAL A 27 -45.42 87.43 1.10
N ILE A 28 -45.87 87.68 -0.14
CA ILE A 28 -46.66 86.72 -0.91
C ILE A 28 -45.83 85.46 -1.16
N ALA A 29 -44.58 85.59 -1.61
CA ALA A 29 -43.68 84.46 -1.83
C ALA A 29 -43.42 83.65 -0.54
N GLN A 30 -43.28 84.33 0.61
CA GLN A 30 -43.12 83.66 1.90
C GLN A 30 -44.39 82.91 2.32
N LYS A 31 -45.58 83.52 2.18
CA LYS A 31 -46.85 82.85 2.49
C LYS A 31 -47.13 81.66 1.58
N GLU A 32 -46.79 81.76 0.30
CA GLU A 32 -46.88 80.64 -0.63
C GLU A 32 -45.94 79.50 -0.22
N LYS A 33 -44.70 79.83 0.17
CA LYS A 33 -43.73 78.87 0.71
C LYS A 33 -44.20 78.20 2.00
N ASP A 34 -44.77 78.95 2.93
CA ASP A 34 -45.30 78.42 4.20
C ASP A 34 -46.51 77.50 3.94
N ALA A 35 -47.38 77.85 2.99
CA ALA A 35 -48.50 77.01 2.57
C ALA A 35 -48.03 75.71 1.88
N GLU A 36 -46.98 75.78 1.05
CA GLU A 36 -46.37 74.61 0.43
C GLU A 36 -45.69 73.69 1.46
N ASN A 37 -45.02 74.26 2.48
CA ASN A 37 -44.45 73.49 3.59
C ASN A 37 -45.53 72.78 4.41
N ALA A 38 -46.64 73.45 4.74
CA ALA A 38 -47.77 72.84 5.45
C ALA A 38 -48.41 71.69 4.63
N LYS A 39 -48.55 71.87 3.31
CA LYS A 39 -49.00 70.80 2.41
C LYS A 39 -48.00 69.64 2.38
N SER A 40 -46.69 69.91 2.44
CA SER A 40 -45.65 68.89 2.49
C SER A 40 -45.67 68.08 3.78
N GLU A 41 -45.94 68.70 4.93
CA GLU A 41 -46.14 68.02 6.22
C GLU A 41 -47.39 67.15 6.21
N ALA A 42 -48.51 67.69 5.75
CA ALA A 42 -49.74 66.92 5.58
C ALA A 42 -49.55 65.73 4.63
N LEU A 43 -48.82 65.91 3.53
CA LEU A 43 -48.51 64.84 2.58
C LEU A 43 -47.70 63.71 3.23
N TYR A 44 -46.74 64.03 4.09
CA TYR A 44 -45.97 63.02 4.83
C TYR A 44 -46.85 62.19 5.78
N ASP A 45 -47.74 62.84 6.52
CA ASP A 45 -48.64 62.18 7.45
C ASP A 45 -49.66 61.29 6.72
N LEU A 46 -50.21 61.77 5.59
CA LEU A 46 -51.13 61.00 4.75
C LEU A 46 -50.46 59.77 4.11
N VAL A 47 -49.23 59.92 3.60
CA VAL A 47 -48.44 58.79 3.08
C VAL A 47 -48.13 57.79 4.19
N SER A 48 -47.83 58.27 5.40
CA SER A 48 -47.60 57.40 6.57
C SER A 48 -48.88 56.70 7.05
N ALA A 49 -50.05 57.28 6.81
CA ALA A 49 -51.36 56.72 7.15
C ALA A 49 -51.94 55.81 6.05
N GLY A 50 -51.36 55.81 4.84
CA GLY A 50 -51.86 55.01 3.72
C GLY A 50 -53.08 55.60 3.01
N ASP A 51 -53.34 56.91 3.15
CA ASP A 51 -54.52 57.56 2.56
C ASP A 51 -54.28 57.95 1.09
N PHE A 52 -54.63 57.06 0.17
CA PHE A 52 -54.44 57.25 -1.27
C PHE A 52 -55.20 58.47 -1.82
N SER A 53 -56.48 58.61 -1.46
CA SER A 53 -57.38 59.64 -2.04
C SER A 53 -56.91 61.05 -1.69
N ASN A 54 -56.60 61.28 -0.41
CA ASN A 54 -56.13 62.59 0.04
C ASN A 54 -54.68 62.86 -0.39
N THR A 55 -53.83 61.82 -0.44
CA THR A 55 -52.47 61.94 -1.00
C THR A 55 -52.53 62.39 -2.46
N LYS A 56 -53.36 61.76 -3.29
CA LYS A 56 -53.56 62.14 -4.69
C LYS A 56 -54.09 63.57 -4.83
N HIS A 57 -55.08 63.95 -4.02
CA HIS A 57 -55.64 65.29 -4.05
C HIS A 57 -54.59 66.36 -3.71
N ILE A 58 -53.76 66.15 -2.67
CA ILE A 58 -52.69 67.11 -2.34
C ILE A 58 -51.69 67.20 -3.48
N LEU A 59 -51.24 66.07 -4.05
CA LEU A 59 -50.27 66.04 -5.15
C LEU A 59 -50.76 66.82 -6.39
N GLU A 60 -52.05 66.72 -6.74
CA GLU A 60 -52.67 67.47 -7.85
C GLU A 60 -52.72 68.99 -7.61
N THR A 61 -52.67 69.44 -6.34
CA THR A 61 -52.73 70.88 -5.97
C THR A 61 -51.36 71.52 -5.74
N LEU A 62 -50.26 70.78 -5.87
CA LEU A 62 -48.90 71.29 -5.67
C LEU A 62 -48.36 71.96 -6.95
N LYS A 63 -47.67 73.10 -6.80
CA LYS A 63 -47.04 73.80 -7.94
C LYS A 63 -45.86 73.02 -8.53
N ASN A 64 -45.09 72.30 -7.68
CA ASN A 64 -43.94 71.49 -8.09
C ASN A 64 -43.85 70.19 -7.25
N PRO A 65 -44.68 69.18 -7.56
CA PRO A 65 -44.79 67.96 -6.75
C PRO A 65 -43.48 67.15 -6.71
N CYS A 66 -42.74 67.06 -7.81
CA CYS A 66 -41.49 66.31 -7.91
C CYS A 66 -40.43 66.80 -6.90
N SER A 67 -40.27 68.12 -6.75
CA SER A 67 -39.31 68.67 -5.79
C SER A 67 -39.68 68.35 -4.33
N ILE A 68 -40.97 68.28 -4.02
CA ILE A 68 -41.46 68.07 -2.66
C ILE A 68 -41.37 66.58 -2.28
N ILE A 69 -41.72 65.69 -3.20
CA ILE A 69 -41.71 64.23 -2.96
C ILE A 69 -40.29 63.70 -2.65
N ASN A 70 -39.27 64.28 -3.29
CA ASN A 70 -37.87 63.87 -3.16
C ASN A 70 -37.10 64.58 -2.03
N ASN A 71 -37.77 65.45 -1.26
CA ASN A 71 -37.18 66.08 -0.08
C ASN A 71 -37.07 65.10 1.08
N TYR A 72 -36.02 65.24 1.87
CA TYR A 72 -35.89 64.50 3.13
C TYR A 72 -36.82 65.07 4.18
N PHE A 73 -37.79 64.27 4.61
CA PHE A 73 -38.67 64.61 5.71
C PHE A 73 -38.00 64.32 7.04
N ARG A 74 -38.07 65.29 7.96
CA ARG A 74 -37.38 65.26 9.27
C ARG A 74 -35.90 64.85 9.15
N GLY A 75 -35.23 65.25 8.06
CA GLY A 75 -33.81 65.06 7.84
C GLY A 75 -33.36 63.73 7.23
N HIS A 76 -34.23 62.71 7.12
CA HIS A 76 -33.74 61.35 6.85
C HIS A 76 -34.53 60.53 5.80
N ASN A 77 -35.86 60.67 5.71
CA ASN A 77 -36.70 59.78 4.89
C ASN A 77 -37.35 60.49 3.69
N THR A 78 -37.39 59.84 2.53
CA THR A 78 -38.25 60.26 1.41
C THR A 78 -39.66 59.69 1.55
N LEU A 79 -40.65 60.29 0.86
CA LEU A 79 -42.02 59.77 0.85
C LEU A 79 -42.07 58.37 0.22
N LEU A 80 -41.26 58.13 -0.82
CA LEU A 80 -41.17 56.82 -1.48
C LEU A 80 -40.64 55.76 -0.52
N PHE A 81 -39.61 56.07 0.27
CA PHE A 81 -39.10 55.17 1.31
C PHE A 81 -40.20 54.81 2.32
N ARG A 82 -40.95 55.81 2.80
CA ARG A 82 -42.01 55.63 3.80
C ARG A 82 -43.16 54.78 3.28
N ALA A 83 -43.65 55.05 2.07
CA ALA A 83 -44.69 54.26 1.43
C ALA A 83 -44.24 52.80 1.20
N SER A 84 -42.96 52.61 0.84
CA SER A 84 -42.37 51.28 0.62
C SER A 84 -42.17 50.50 1.92
N PHE A 85 -41.82 51.17 3.02
CA PHE A 85 -41.70 50.59 4.36
C PHE A 85 -43.04 50.00 4.85
N TYR A 86 -44.15 50.69 4.58
CA TYR A 86 -45.49 50.23 4.97
C TYR A 86 -46.18 49.34 3.92
N GLY A 87 -45.63 49.22 2.71
CA GLY A 87 -46.18 48.34 1.68
C GLY A 87 -47.35 48.93 0.89
N TYR A 88 -47.52 50.25 0.89
CA TYR A 88 -48.65 50.91 0.21
C TYR A 88 -48.42 51.01 -1.31
N LYS A 89 -48.62 49.89 -2.02
CA LYS A 89 -48.37 49.73 -3.47
C LYS A 89 -48.97 50.87 -4.31
N ASP A 90 -50.23 51.22 -4.09
CA ASP A 90 -50.93 52.25 -4.89
C ASP A 90 -50.33 53.64 -4.65
N ILE A 91 -49.89 53.92 -3.42
CA ILE A 91 -49.18 55.18 -3.10
C ILE A 91 -47.77 55.16 -3.67
N VAL A 92 -47.06 54.02 -3.62
CA VAL A 92 -45.74 53.87 -4.26
C VAL A 92 -45.84 54.15 -5.76
N GLN A 93 -46.83 53.55 -6.44
CA GLN A 93 -47.07 53.80 -7.87
C GLN A 93 -47.39 55.27 -8.13
N LEU A 94 -48.28 55.87 -7.34
CA LEU A 94 -48.63 57.28 -7.44
C LEU A 94 -47.40 58.18 -7.28
N LEU A 95 -46.54 57.92 -6.30
CA LEU A 95 -45.32 58.70 -6.09
C LEU A 95 -44.34 58.55 -7.27
N ILE A 96 -44.19 57.34 -7.83
CA ILE A 96 -43.39 57.08 -9.04
C ILE A 96 -43.95 57.87 -10.24
N ASP A 97 -45.27 57.88 -10.43
CA ASP A 97 -45.93 58.61 -11.52
C ASP A 97 -45.65 60.13 -11.45
N TYR A 98 -45.45 60.66 -10.23
CA TYR A 98 -45.05 62.04 -9.95
C TYR A 98 -43.52 62.25 -9.86
N GLN A 99 -42.72 61.34 -10.42
CA GLN A 99 -41.25 61.42 -10.51
C GLN A 99 -40.52 61.33 -9.15
N ALA A 100 -41.04 60.53 -8.22
CA ALA A 100 -40.25 60.12 -7.07
C ALA A 100 -38.98 59.38 -7.50
N ASP A 101 -37.85 59.65 -6.86
CA ASP A 101 -36.61 58.89 -7.08
C ASP A 101 -36.37 57.85 -5.99
N GLY A 102 -35.65 56.79 -6.35
CA GLY A 102 -35.31 55.67 -5.47
C GLY A 102 -34.18 55.96 -4.49
N ARG A 103 -33.83 57.23 -4.22
CA ARG A 103 -32.63 57.57 -3.44
C ARG A 103 -32.68 56.97 -2.02
N PRO A 104 -31.54 56.57 -1.45
CA PRO A 104 -31.50 56.02 -0.11
C PRO A 104 -31.79 57.07 0.98
N ASN A 105 -32.21 56.58 2.15
CA ASN A 105 -32.31 57.36 3.38
C ASN A 105 -30.94 58.00 3.72
N ALA A 106 -30.95 59.27 4.10
CA ALA A 106 -29.73 60.07 4.25
C ALA A 106 -28.78 59.63 5.39
N GLU A 107 -29.31 58.95 6.42
CA GLU A 107 -28.55 58.56 7.62
C GLU A 107 -28.15 57.08 7.58
N SER A 108 -29.10 56.21 7.27
CA SER A 108 -28.89 54.75 7.27
C SER A 108 -28.41 54.21 5.92
N GLY A 109 -28.68 54.93 4.82
CA GLY A 109 -28.45 54.42 3.46
C GLY A 109 -29.51 53.42 2.99
N LEU A 110 -30.59 53.20 3.75
CA LEU A 110 -31.66 52.27 3.36
C LEU A 110 -32.37 52.73 2.07
N THR A 111 -32.40 51.88 1.06
CA THR A 111 -33.20 52.14 -0.14
C THR A 111 -34.68 51.78 0.07
N PRO A 112 -35.62 52.40 -0.68
CA PRO A 112 -37.02 51.99 -0.67
C PRO A 112 -37.20 50.49 -1.00
N LEU A 113 -36.37 49.95 -1.91
CA LEU A 113 -36.37 48.53 -2.25
C LEU A 113 -35.93 47.66 -1.08
N TYR A 114 -34.86 48.03 -0.36
CA TYR A 114 -34.44 47.32 0.84
C TYR A 114 -35.56 47.26 1.88
N ALA A 115 -36.26 48.37 2.11
CA ALA A 115 -37.38 48.42 3.05
C ALA A 115 -38.52 47.47 2.65
N ALA A 116 -38.89 47.46 1.36
CA ALA A 116 -39.91 46.53 0.84
C ALA A 116 -39.47 45.06 1.00
N CYS A 117 -38.21 44.76 0.69
CA CYS A 117 -37.60 43.43 0.83
C CYS A 117 -37.54 42.94 2.29
N TYR A 118 -37.19 43.83 3.24
CA TYR A 118 -37.09 43.52 4.66
C TYR A 118 -38.46 43.29 5.32
N HIS A 119 -39.47 44.05 4.90
CA HIS A 119 -40.82 43.95 5.46
C HIS A 119 -41.76 42.97 4.73
N GLY A 120 -41.29 42.31 3.66
CA GLY A 120 -42.06 41.28 2.97
C GLY A 120 -43.09 41.81 1.96
N HIS A 121 -42.95 43.06 1.51
CA HIS A 121 -43.89 43.69 0.58
C HIS A 121 -43.59 43.29 -0.87
N TYR A 122 -43.98 42.07 -1.25
CA TYR A 122 -43.68 41.47 -2.56
C TYR A 122 -44.04 42.39 -3.74
N ASP A 123 -45.29 42.87 -3.80
CA ASP A 123 -45.75 43.73 -4.89
C ASP A 123 -44.94 45.02 -5.03
N VAL A 124 -44.55 45.62 -3.90
CA VAL A 124 -43.74 46.83 -3.86
C VAL A 124 -42.30 46.53 -4.29
N ALA A 125 -41.73 45.40 -3.85
CA ALA A 125 -40.40 44.97 -4.27
C ALA A 125 -40.32 44.71 -5.78
N VAL A 126 -41.34 44.07 -6.37
CA VAL A 126 -41.45 43.85 -7.83
C VAL A 126 -41.59 45.19 -8.57
N LEU A 127 -42.40 46.12 -8.06
CA LEU A 127 -42.58 47.43 -8.68
C LEU A 127 -41.29 48.25 -8.66
N LEU A 128 -40.61 48.32 -7.51
CA LEU A 128 -39.40 49.10 -7.33
C LEU A 128 -38.20 48.52 -8.08
N SER A 129 -38.04 47.20 -8.13
CA SER A 129 -36.93 46.56 -8.88
C SER A 129 -37.06 46.73 -10.39
N LYS A 130 -38.29 46.78 -10.93
CA LYS A 130 -38.56 47.09 -12.35
C LYS A 130 -38.33 48.56 -12.67
N THR A 131 -38.73 49.46 -11.77
CA THR A 131 -38.66 50.91 -11.99
C THR A 131 -37.26 51.46 -11.73
N PHE A 132 -36.56 50.94 -10.72
CA PHE A 132 -35.23 51.36 -10.30
C PHE A 132 -34.30 50.13 -10.13
N PRO A 133 -33.84 49.51 -11.24
CA PRO A 133 -33.00 48.30 -11.18
C PRO A 133 -31.67 48.50 -10.43
N ASN A 134 -31.14 49.73 -10.43
CA ASN A 134 -29.93 50.11 -9.72
C ASN A 134 -30.01 49.91 -8.20
N LEU A 135 -31.22 49.91 -7.61
CA LEU A 135 -31.41 49.69 -6.17
C LEU A 135 -31.03 48.27 -5.73
N LEU A 136 -30.98 47.30 -6.66
CA LEU A 136 -30.54 45.93 -6.37
C LEU A 136 -29.07 45.86 -5.93
N LEU A 137 -28.25 46.83 -6.36
CA LEU A 137 -26.81 46.88 -6.13
C LEU A 137 -26.40 47.88 -5.05
N ILE A 138 -27.34 48.56 -4.40
CA ILE A 138 -27.05 49.56 -3.37
C ILE A 138 -27.18 48.89 -2.00
N PRO A 139 -26.08 48.75 -1.24
CA PRO A 139 -26.12 48.19 0.10
C PRO A 139 -26.44 49.24 1.17
N LEU A 140 -26.77 48.76 2.37
CA LEU A 140 -26.81 49.56 3.59
C LEU A 140 -25.42 50.09 3.95
N ILE A 141 -25.35 51.30 4.54
CA ILE A 141 -24.06 51.93 4.87
C ILE A 141 -23.33 51.19 6.02
N CYS A 142 -24.04 50.73 7.05
CA CYS A 142 -23.39 50.20 8.25
C CYS A 142 -22.75 48.82 8.06
N ASP A 143 -23.42 47.89 7.37
CA ASP A 143 -22.99 46.48 7.28
C ASP A 143 -22.89 45.95 5.84
N LEU A 144 -22.97 46.85 4.85
CA LEU A 144 -22.97 46.51 3.42
C LEU A 144 -24.00 45.42 3.04
N THR A 145 -25.19 45.45 3.65
CA THR A 145 -26.27 44.49 3.37
C THR A 145 -27.11 44.91 2.17
N TYR A 146 -27.36 43.97 1.25
CA TYR A 146 -28.13 44.20 0.02
C TYR A 146 -29.60 43.77 0.18
N PRO A 147 -30.52 44.19 -0.71
CA PRO A 147 -31.92 43.77 -0.65
C PRO A 147 -32.12 42.25 -0.57
N LEU A 148 -31.31 41.45 -1.29
CA LEU A 148 -31.36 39.99 -1.20
C LEU A 148 -31.04 39.47 0.20
N HIS A 149 -30.02 40.05 0.87
CA HIS A 149 -29.68 39.70 2.26
C HIS A 149 -30.84 39.98 3.21
N ALA A 150 -31.52 41.13 3.04
CA ALA A 150 -32.68 41.49 3.85
C ALA A 150 -33.81 40.45 3.73
N CYS A 151 -34.07 39.95 2.53
CA CYS A 151 -35.05 38.89 2.31
C CYS A 151 -34.67 37.60 3.02
N VAL A 152 -33.40 37.19 2.99
CA VAL A 152 -32.92 35.98 3.67
C VAL A 152 -32.98 36.13 5.20
N MET A 153 -32.59 37.29 5.73
CA MET A 153 -32.65 37.61 7.17
C MET A 153 -34.08 37.61 7.73
N LYS A 154 -35.08 37.86 6.89
CA LYS A 154 -36.50 37.95 7.26
C LYS A 154 -37.36 36.85 6.66
N GLU A 155 -36.74 35.78 6.15
CA GLU A 155 -37.43 34.59 5.64
C GLU A 155 -38.48 34.90 4.55
N GLN A 156 -38.20 35.90 3.70
CA GLN A 156 -39.12 36.35 2.67
C GLN A 156 -38.99 35.50 1.39
N GLU A 157 -39.40 34.23 1.48
CA GLU A 157 -39.21 33.21 0.43
C GLU A 157 -39.66 33.67 -0.96
N HIS A 158 -40.87 34.23 -1.09
CA HIS A 158 -41.42 34.69 -2.38
C HIS A 158 -40.60 35.83 -3.00
N ILE A 159 -40.03 36.72 -2.19
CA ILE A 159 -39.18 37.81 -2.68
C ILE A 159 -37.80 37.26 -3.06
N VAL A 160 -37.25 36.31 -2.29
CA VAL A 160 -36.01 35.62 -2.65
C VAL A 160 -36.17 34.94 -4.01
N GLU A 161 -37.28 34.22 -4.24
CA GLU A 161 -37.54 33.52 -5.51
C GLU A 161 -37.53 34.49 -6.69
N TYR A 162 -38.24 35.60 -6.52
CA TYR A 162 -38.31 36.65 -7.52
C TYR A 162 -36.93 37.28 -7.77
N LEU A 163 -36.19 37.66 -6.73
CA LEU A 163 -34.86 38.27 -6.90
C LEU A 163 -33.86 37.30 -7.53
N LEU A 164 -33.94 36.00 -7.22
CA LEU A 164 -33.12 34.97 -7.86
C LEU A 164 -33.45 34.80 -9.35
N SER A 165 -34.68 35.12 -9.79
CA SER A 165 -35.04 35.14 -11.21
C SER A 165 -34.40 36.30 -11.99
N LEU A 166 -34.01 37.38 -11.29
CA LEU A 166 -33.33 38.55 -11.84
C LEU A 166 -31.80 38.41 -11.88
N ARG A 167 -31.27 37.21 -11.59
CA ARG A 167 -29.83 36.92 -11.72
C ARG A 167 -29.41 36.91 -13.19
N LYS A 168 -28.13 37.15 -13.44
CA LYS A 168 -27.55 36.94 -14.77
C LYS A 168 -27.55 35.43 -15.09
N GLN A 169 -28.17 35.05 -16.21
CA GLN A 169 -28.19 33.65 -16.65
C GLN A 169 -26.81 33.25 -17.16
N PRO A 170 -26.36 32.00 -16.91
CA PRO A 170 -25.10 31.51 -17.44
C PRO A 170 -25.17 31.49 -18.98
N ASP A 171 -24.21 32.13 -19.65
CA ASP A 171 -24.13 32.15 -21.11
C ASP A 171 -24.13 30.71 -21.65
N SER A 172 -25.12 30.37 -22.48
CA SER A 172 -25.38 28.99 -22.92
C SER A 172 -24.45 28.46 -24.01
N ASP A 173 -23.39 29.20 -24.40
CA ASP A 173 -22.46 28.77 -25.45
C ASP A 173 -21.01 29.09 -25.08
N VAL A 174 -20.34 28.10 -24.48
CA VAL A 174 -18.88 27.96 -24.60
C VAL A 174 -18.61 26.70 -25.42
N SER A 175 -19.01 26.76 -26.69
CA SER A 175 -18.32 25.99 -27.73
C SER A 175 -17.23 26.86 -28.32
N ASN A 176 -16.05 26.27 -28.47
CA ASN A 176 -14.81 26.89 -28.90
C ASN A 176 -14.98 27.75 -30.17
N ASP A 177 -14.86 29.07 -30.07
CA ASP A 177 -14.23 29.83 -31.14
C ASP A 177 -13.62 31.16 -30.65
N PHE A 178 -12.30 31.17 -30.49
CA PHE A 178 -11.48 32.37 -30.28
C PHE A 178 -11.27 33.08 -31.63
N SER A 179 -12.34 33.50 -32.32
CA SER A 179 -12.17 34.20 -33.61
C SER A 179 -13.33 35.12 -34.06
N SER A 180 -14.02 35.82 -33.16
CA SER A 180 -14.85 36.96 -33.61
C SER A 180 -15.07 38.07 -32.57
N ARG A 181 -13.99 38.65 -32.05
CA ARG A 181 -14.05 40.03 -31.53
C ARG A 181 -14.06 41.01 -32.72
N ASN A 182 -15.23 41.27 -33.28
CA ASN A 182 -15.53 42.51 -34.02
C ASN A 182 -17.04 42.68 -34.24
N SER A 183 -17.71 43.23 -33.21
CA SER A 183 -18.94 44.01 -33.37
C SER A 183 -19.17 44.84 -32.10
N PHE A 184 -18.32 45.85 -31.90
CA PHE A 184 -18.70 47.02 -31.12
C PHE A 184 -19.78 47.77 -31.91
N ASN A 185 -21.03 47.70 -31.43
CA ASN A 185 -22.01 48.81 -31.37
C ASN A 185 -23.46 48.30 -31.27
N LYS A 186 -24.06 48.43 -30.07
CA LYS A 186 -25.33 49.16 -29.86
C LYS A 186 -25.71 49.21 -28.38
N SER A 187 -25.77 50.45 -27.86
CA SER A 187 -26.57 50.95 -26.72
C SER A 187 -26.54 50.18 -25.38
N GLY A 188 -25.60 50.55 -24.50
CA GLY A 188 -25.87 51.24 -23.22
C GLY A 188 -27.12 50.93 -22.37
N SER A 189 -27.55 49.68 -22.23
CA SER A 189 -28.33 49.26 -21.06
C SER A 189 -27.38 48.58 -20.07
N GLU A 190 -26.98 49.29 -19.01
CA GLU A 190 -26.36 48.65 -17.85
C GLU A 190 -27.33 47.58 -17.33
N ASN A 191 -27.07 46.30 -17.61
CA ASN A 191 -27.92 45.22 -17.10
C ASN A 191 -27.63 45.06 -15.60
N TYR A 192 -28.45 45.70 -14.77
CA TYR A 192 -28.47 45.52 -13.33
C TYR A 192 -29.00 44.11 -13.02
N TYR A 193 -28.19 43.25 -12.41
CA TYR A 193 -28.56 41.88 -12.03
C TYR A 193 -28.30 41.63 -10.55
N VAL A 194 -28.97 40.61 -9.99
CA VAL A 194 -28.73 40.18 -8.61
C VAL A 194 -27.49 39.29 -8.54
N ASP A 195 -26.48 39.74 -7.79
CA ASP A 195 -25.29 38.95 -7.46
C ASP A 195 -25.55 38.15 -6.17
N ILE A 196 -25.70 36.84 -6.32
CA ILE A 196 -26.04 35.92 -5.23
C ILE A 196 -24.85 35.60 -4.30
N ASN A 197 -23.62 35.85 -4.76
CA ASN A 197 -22.40 35.57 -3.99
C ASN A 197 -21.88 36.81 -3.28
N LYS A 198 -22.53 37.97 -3.45
CA LYS A 198 -22.10 39.23 -2.85
C LYS A 198 -22.09 39.07 -1.33
N PRO A 199 -20.95 39.29 -0.66
CA PRO A 199 -20.90 39.22 0.80
C PRO A 199 -21.39 40.52 1.43
N THR A 200 -21.83 40.44 2.68
CA THR A 200 -21.99 41.60 3.56
C THR A 200 -20.63 42.15 4.01
N GLY A 201 -20.63 43.23 4.78
CA GLY A 201 -19.41 43.84 5.33
C GLY A 201 -18.61 42.90 6.24
N ASN A 202 -19.28 41.90 6.81
CA ASN A 202 -18.66 40.85 7.63
C ASN A 202 -18.27 39.60 6.81
N GLY A 203 -18.34 39.63 5.48
CA GLY A 203 -17.96 38.51 4.61
C GLY A 203 -19.05 37.45 4.36
N LEU A 204 -20.20 37.53 5.05
CA LEU A 204 -21.27 36.54 4.94
C LEU A 204 -22.04 36.70 3.62
N THR A 205 -22.20 35.60 2.87
CA THR A 205 -23.12 35.56 1.72
C THR A 205 -24.53 35.17 2.15
N CYS A 206 -25.50 35.36 1.26
CA CYS A 206 -26.87 34.90 1.48
C CYS A 206 -26.97 33.39 1.78
N LEU A 207 -26.12 32.55 1.18
CA LEU A 207 -26.09 31.12 1.49
C LEU A 207 -25.61 30.86 2.94
N HIS A 208 -24.57 31.57 3.40
CA HIS A 208 -24.12 31.48 4.79
C HIS A 208 -25.24 31.84 5.77
N MET A 209 -25.92 32.97 5.53
CA MET A 209 -27.04 33.41 6.34
C MET A 209 -28.18 32.41 6.36
N ALA A 210 -28.57 31.88 5.19
CA ALA A 210 -29.65 30.90 5.08
C ALA A 210 -29.34 29.63 5.91
N VAL A 211 -28.09 29.16 5.89
CA VAL A 211 -27.64 28.02 6.71
C VAL A 211 -27.60 28.34 8.20
N MET A 212 -27.08 29.52 8.57
CA MET A 212 -27.03 29.98 9.96
C MET A 212 -28.43 30.04 10.58
N PHE A 213 -29.41 30.57 9.85
CA PHE A 213 -30.80 30.63 10.30
C PHE A 213 -31.54 29.29 10.17
N GLY A 214 -31.02 28.33 9.41
CA GLY A 214 -31.62 27.01 9.23
C GLY A 214 -32.81 26.99 8.26
N ASN A 215 -32.83 27.90 7.28
CA ASN A 215 -33.96 28.11 6.36
C ASN A 215 -33.89 27.17 5.15
N LEU A 216 -34.41 25.95 5.31
CA LEU A 216 -34.29 24.87 4.32
C LEU A 216 -34.81 25.24 2.92
N ASN A 217 -35.96 25.92 2.84
CA ASN A 217 -36.53 26.33 1.55
C ASN A 217 -35.61 27.31 0.81
N ILE A 218 -35.13 28.34 1.51
CA ILE A 218 -34.21 29.33 0.95
C ILE A 218 -32.89 28.68 0.51
N ILE A 219 -32.34 27.77 1.33
CA ILE A 219 -31.15 27.00 0.94
C ILE A 219 -31.42 26.21 -0.34
N GLN A 220 -32.56 25.51 -0.45
CA GLN A 220 -32.92 24.76 -1.65
C GLN A 220 -33.02 25.68 -2.88
N MET A 221 -33.58 26.88 -2.73
CA MET A 221 -33.68 27.86 -3.81
C MET A 221 -32.30 28.31 -4.30
N PHE A 222 -31.35 28.56 -3.39
CA PHE A 222 -29.96 28.85 -3.77
C PHE A 222 -29.31 27.65 -4.45
N LEU A 223 -29.47 26.43 -3.92
CA LEU A 223 -28.91 25.21 -4.52
C LEU A 223 -29.49 24.88 -5.90
N ASN A 224 -30.73 25.31 -6.19
CA ASN A 224 -31.32 25.20 -7.53
C ASN A 224 -30.65 26.14 -8.56
N CYS A 225 -29.80 27.08 -8.13
CA CYS A 225 -29.07 28.00 -9.01
C CYS A 225 -27.80 27.36 -9.62
N LYS A 226 -27.96 26.18 -10.24
CA LYS A 226 -26.88 25.44 -10.93
C LYS A 226 -26.50 26.09 -12.28
N PRO A 227 -25.26 25.89 -12.78
CA PRO A 227 -24.17 25.11 -12.20
C PRO A 227 -23.40 25.83 -11.07
N PHE A 228 -22.84 25.07 -10.13
CA PHE A 228 -21.92 25.61 -9.11
C PHE A 228 -20.53 25.82 -9.68
N LYS A 229 -19.83 26.84 -9.19
CA LYS A 229 -18.49 27.19 -9.63
C LYS A 229 -17.54 27.39 -8.47
N LYS A 230 -16.26 27.13 -8.71
CA LYS A 230 -15.19 27.42 -7.75
C LYS A 230 -14.99 28.93 -7.65
N GLU A 231 -14.54 29.40 -6.49
CA GLU A 231 -14.33 30.81 -6.22
C GLU A 231 -13.44 31.53 -7.25
N LEU A 232 -12.42 30.85 -7.78
CA LEU A 232 -11.52 31.37 -8.82
C LEU A 232 -12.18 31.58 -10.20
N GLU A 233 -13.39 31.07 -10.40
CA GLU A 233 -14.13 31.16 -11.68
C GLU A 233 -15.30 32.16 -11.62
N GLU A 234 -15.49 32.83 -10.48
CA GLU A 234 -16.58 33.78 -10.24
C GLU A 234 -16.59 34.92 -11.28
N GLU A 235 -15.42 35.47 -11.62
CA GLU A 235 -15.29 36.54 -12.63
C GLU A 235 -15.66 36.08 -14.05
N LYS A 236 -15.58 34.78 -14.34
CA LYS A 236 -15.85 34.21 -15.67
C LYS A 236 -17.32 33.87 -15.89
N PHE A 237 -18.10 33.70 -14.81
CA PHE A 237 -19.49 33.27 -14.86
C PHE A 237 -20.36 34.03 -13.83
N PRO A 238 -20.63 35.33 -14.06
CA PRO A 238 -21.46 36.12 -13.17
C PRO A 238 -22.89 35.54 -13.08
N GLY A 239 -23.34 35.21 -11.86
CA GLY A 239 -24.69 34.70 -11.57
C GLY A 239 -24.78 33.22 -11.16
N CYS A 240 -23.68 32.45 -11.25
CA CYS A 240 -23.59 31.08 -10.74
C CYS A 240 -23.28 31.06 -9.22
N LEU A 241 -23.85 30.12 -8.46
CA LEU A 241 -23.58 30.03 -7.03
C LEU A 241 -22.18 29.46 -6.76
N VAL A 242 -21.43 30.11 -5.88
CA VAL A 242 -20.17 29.60 -5.33
C VAL A 242 -20.46 28.97 -3.97
N ILE A 243 -20.71 27.65 -3.96
CA ILE A 243 -21.15 26.91 -2.76
C ILE A 243 -20.10 26.94 -1.63
N ASP A 244 -18.81 26.90 -1.97
CA ASP A 244 -17.69 26.86 -1.02
C ASP A 244 -17.01 28.22 -0.81
N LYS A 245 -17.74 29.32 -1.03
CA LYS A 245 -17.26 30.68 -0.74
C LYS A 245 -16.87 30.78 0.73
N VAL A 246 -15.72 31.38 1.02
CA VAL A 246 -15.19 31.47 2.38
C VAL A 246 -15.54 32.82 3.01
N CYS A 247 -16.08 32.77 4.23
CA CYS A 247 -16.21 33.90 5.15
C CYS A 247 -15.25 33.66 6.31
N ASP A 248 -14.27 34.55 6.49
CA ASP A 248 -13.09 34.38 7.36
C ASP A 248 -12.29 33.10 7.04
N THR A 249 -12.73 31.96 7.59
CA THR A 249 -12.17 30.63 7.35
C THR A 249 -13.24 29.56 7.07
N LYS A 250 -14.53 29.92 7.14
CA LYS A 250 -15.66 28.99 7.14
C LYS A 250 -16.46 29.13 5.84
N THR A 251 -16.98 28.02 5.35
CA THR A 251 -17.93 27.96 4.23
C THR A 251 -19.34 27.77 4.78
N ALA A 252 -20.37 27.88 3.94
CA ALA A 252 -21.73 27.57 4.33
C ALA A 252 -21.86 26.17 4.97
N PHE A 253 -21.11 25.18 4.47
CA PHE A 253 -21.06 23.84 5.08
C PHE A 253 -20.52 23.88 6.51
N HIS A 254 -19.43 24.60 6.77
CA HIS A 254 -18.89 24.75 8.13
C HIS A 254 -19.89 25.39 9.09
N TYR A 255 -20.65 26.41 8.65
CA TYR A 255 -21.69 27.02 9.49
C TYR A 255 -22.80 26.03 9.86
N SER A 256 -23.11 25.05 8.99
CA SER A 256 -24.06 23.97 9.33
C SER A 256 -23.56 23.02 10.43
N LEU A 257 -22.25 23.02 10.71
CA LEU A 257 -21.65 22.20 11.76
C LEU A 257 -21.50 23.00 13.07
N VAL A 258 -21.13 24.27 12.98
CA VAL A 258 -20.80 25.11 14.14
C VAL A 258 -22.05 25.70 14.78
N VAL A 259 -23.04 26.11 13.97
CA VAL A 259 -24.27 26.73 14.48
C VAL A 259 -25.28 25.65 14.83
N ASP A 260 -25.64 25.55 16.11
CA ASP A 260 -26.66 24.59 16.56
C ASP A 260 -28.07 25.17 16.36
N ASN A 261 -28.62 24.95 15.17
CA ASN A 261 -30.05 25.13 14.87
C ASN A 261 -30.77 23.80 14.67
N ARG A 262 -32.12 23.78 14.74
CA ARG A 262 -32.93 22.55 14.61
C ARG A 262 -32.75 21.83 13.26
N ASN A 263 -32.34 22.57 12.24
CA ASN A 263 -32.23 22.09 10.86
C ASN A 263 -30.77 21.82 10.44
N SER A 264 -29.78 21.99 11.33
CA SER A 264 -28.35 21.95 11.00
C SER A 264 -27.92 20.67 10.28
N LEU A 265 -28.37 19.52 10.77
CA LEU A 265 -28.12 18.22 10.16
C LEU A 265 -28.69 18.15 8.73
N LYS A 266 -29.88 18.73 8.52
CA LYS A 266 -30.54 18.76 7.21
C LYS A 266 -29.86 19.74 6.26
N CYS A 267 -29.43 20.90 6.76
CA CYS A 267 -28.62 21.86 6.01
C CYS A 267 -27.33 21.20 5.51
N ALA A 268 -26.61 20.52 6.40
CA ALA A 268 -25.41 19.76 6.03
C ALA A 268 -25.71 18.70 4.98
N GLU A 269 -26.78 17.90 5.15
CA GLU A 269 -27.17 16.88 4.16
C GLU A 269 -27.44 17.49 2.78
N MET A 270 -28.14 18.63 2.72
CA MET A 270 -28.42 19.32 1.45
C MET A 270 -27.15 19.80 0.76
N LEU A 271 -26.21 20.39 1.52
CA LEU A 271 -24.95 20.89 0.98
C LEU A 271 -24.04 19.75 0.48
N ILE A 272 -23.97 18.63 1.21
CA ILE A 272 -23.18 17.45 0.79
C ILE A 272 -23.73 16.87 -0.52
N LYS A 273 -25.07 16.73 -0.64
CA LYS A 273 -25.70 16.21 -1.86
C LYS A 273 -25.41 17.05 -3.09
N ASP A 274 -25.27 18.36 -2.90
CA ASP A 274 -25.06 19.32 -3.97
C ASP A 274 -23.56 19.63 -4.20
N GLY A 275 -22.66 18.88 -3.57
CA GLY A 275 -21.23 18.88 -3.89
C GLY A 275 -20.40 19.94 -3.17
N ALA A 276 -20.82 20.36 -1.97
CA ALA A 276 -19.97 21.16 -1.09
C ALA A 276 -18.69 20.41 -0.70
N ASP A 277 -17.58 21.13 -0.54
CA ASP A 277 -16.31 20.55 -0.13
C ASP A 277 -16.31 20.20 1.37
N VAL A 278 -16.59 18.93 1.67
CA VAL A 278 -16.68 18.37 3.02
C VAL A 278 -15.33 18.16 3.71
N ASN A 279 -14.22 18.32 3.00
CA ASN A 279 -12.87 18.09 3.51
C ASN A 279 -12.05 19.39 3.63
N LYS A 280 -12.62 20.53 3.19
CA LYS A 280 -11.99 21.84 3.34
C LYS A 280 -11.78 22.15 4.82
N ARG A 281 -10.55 22.48 5.21
CA ARG A 281 -10.21 22.79 6.61
C ARG A 281 -10.69 24.19 6.99
N PHE A 282 -11.01 24.38 8.26
CA PHE A 282 -11.39 25.66 8.84
C PHE A 282 -10.81 25.84 10.25
N GLU A 283 -10.78 27.08 10.73
CA GLU A 283 -10.27 27.42 12.06
C GLU A 283 -11.31 27.12 13.16
N ASP A 284 -10.88 26.36 14.15
CA ASP A 284 -11.60 26.07 15.39
C ASP A 284 -10.68 26.37 16.60
N GLY A 285 -10.88 27.54 17.22
CA GLY A 285 -9.97 28.06 18.24
C GLY A 285 -8.62 28.45 17.64
N ASN A 286 -7.53 27.80 18.07
CA ASN A 286 -6.17 28.03 17.57
C ASN A 286 -5.69 26.94 16.59
N ASP A 287 -6.57 26.02 16.17
CA ASP A 287 -6.23 24.86 15.35
C ASP A 287 -7.04 24.84 14.04
N PHE A 288 -6.47 24.23 13.00
CA PHE A 288 -7.12 24.05 11.70
C PHE A 288 -7.53 22.59 11.52
N CYS A 289 -8.82 22.32 11.61
CA CYS A 289 -9.36 20.96 11.52
C CYS A 289 -10.26 20.76 10.30
N THR A 290 -10.41 19.50 9.89
CA THR A 290 -11.42 19.09 8.93
C THR A 290 -12.82 19.09 9.57
N PRO A 291 -13.89 19.17 8.77
CA PRO A 291 -15.26 18.99 9.24
C PRO A 291 -15.47 17.72 10.06
N LEU A 292 -14.86 16.60 9.65
CA LEU A 292 -14.98 15.33 10.35
C LEU A 292 -14.29 15.40 11.73
N GLN A 293 -13.08 15.97 11.80
CA GLN A 293 -12.38 16.20 13.08
C GLN A 293 -13.23 17.04 14.04
N TYR A 294 -13.80 18.16 13.58
CA TYR A 294 -14.66 19.02 14.41
C TYR A 294 -15.88 18.26 14.96
N VAL A 295 -16.56 17.52 14.10
CA VAL A 295 -17.73 16.70 14.48
C VAL A 295 -17.35 15.64 15.51
N CYS A 296 -16.17 15.02 15.38
CA CYS A 296 -15.64 14.04 16.33
C CYS A 296 -15.24 14.67 17.68
N ARG A 297 -14.55 15.82 17.68
CA ARG A 297 -14.16 16.57 18.90
C ARG A 297 -15.37 16.95 19.76
N ASN A 298 -16.48 17.29 19.10
CA ASN A 298 -17.73 17.71 19.72
C ASN A 298 -18.75 16.57 19.89
N GLU A 299 -18.36 15.31 19.63
CA GLU A 299 -19.21 14.10 19.74
C GLU A 299 -20.59 14.22 19.07
N LYS A 300 -20.66 14.90 17.91
CA LYS A 300 -21.91 15.09 17.16
C LYS A 300 -22.28 13.81 16.40
N LYS A 301 -22.77 12.80 17.14
CA LYS A 301 -23.11 11.43 16.67
C LYS A 301 -23.86 11.39 15.33
N GLU A 302 -24.93 12.17 15.20
CA GLU A 302 -25.77 12.16 13.99
C GLU A 302 -25.04 12.73 12.76
N PHE A 303 -24.11 13.67 12.94
CA PHE A 303 -23.26 14.15 11.86
C PHE A 303 -22.20 13.11 11.46
N ILE A 304 -21.64 12.33 12.39
CA ILE A 304 -20.72 11.23 12.07
C ILE A 304 -21.44 10.20 11.19
N LYS A 305 -22.67 9.83 11.55
CA LYS A 305 -23.51 8.93 10.73
C LYS A 305 -23.81 9.50 9.35
N LEU A 306 -24.11 10.81 9.28
CA LEU A 306 -24.33 11.50 8.01
C LEU A 306 -23.08 11.44 7.13
N PHE A 307 -21.90 11.71 7.69
CA PHE A 307 -20.63 11.72 6.96
C PHE A 307 -20.29 10.32 6.45
N ARG A 308 -20.54 9.29 7.27
CA ARG A 308 -20.43 7.87 6.83
C ARG A 308 -21.39 7.54 5.70
N LYS A 309 -22.66 7.98 5.78
CA LYS A 309 -23.66 7.76 4.71
C LYS A 309 -23.21 8.31 3.35
N TYR A 310 -22.45 9.41 3.33
CA TYR A 310 -21.92 10.01 2.10
C TYR A 310 -20.44 9.66 1.83
N ASN A 311 -19.87 8.67 2.53
CA ASN A 311 -18.48 8.23 2.38
C ASN A 311 -17.46 9.38 2.48
N VAL A 312 -17.66 10.29 3.43
CA VAL A 312 -16.65 11.31 3.76
C VAL A 312 -15.43 10.60 4.35
N GLU A 313 -14.33 10.60 3.61
CA GLU A 313 -13.11 9.90 4.01
C GLU A 313 -12.43 10.57 5.21
N ASP A 314 -11.98 9.76 6.16
CA ASP A 314 -11.06 10.22 7.19
C ASP A 314 -9.64 10.23 6.63
N ILE A 315 -9.25 11.37 6.07
CA ILE A 315 -7.95 11.57 5.42
C ILE A 315 -6.83 11.19 6.39
N ASN A 316 -6.08 10.13 6.07
CA ASN A 316 -4.98 9.58 6.88
C ASN A 316 -5.37 9.19 8.32
N GLY A 317 -6.65 8.95 8.60
CA GLY A 317 -7.15 8.64 9.95
C GLY A 317 -6.97 9.77 10.96
N GLU A 318 -6.89 11.02 10.50
CA GLU A 318 -6.67 12.18 11.37
C GLU A 318 -7.82 12.40 12.37
N ALA A 319 -9.08 12.25 11.93
CA ALA A 319 -10.24 12.41 12.79
C ALA A 319 -10.36 11.29 13.82
N LEU A 320 -10.10 10.05 13.40
CA LEU A 320 -10.09 8.90 14.30
C LEU A 320 -9.02 9.03 15.37
N ASN A 321 -7.78 9.34 14.98
CA ASN A 321 -6.67 9.47 15.93
C ASN A 321 -6.84 10.69 16.87
N ASP A 322 -7.39 11.80 16.37
CA ASP A 322 -7.71 12.97 17.21
C ASP A 322 -8.83 12.66 18.21
N ALA A 323 -9.86 11.92 17.80
CA ALA A 323 -10.91 11.42 18.70
C ALA A 323 -10.35 10.46 19.76
N MET A 324 -9.44 9.55 19.37
CA MET A 324 -8.77 8.62 20.28
C MET A 324 -7.86 9.34 21.28
N ALA A 325 -7.10 10.35 20.83
CA ALA A 325 -6.21 11.12 21.67
C ALA A 325 -6.96 11.96 22.73
N ASN A 326 -8.16 12.42 22.40
CA ASN A 326 -9.01 13.24 23.27
C ASN A 326 -10.12 12.43 24.00
N ASP A 327 -10.04 11.09 24.00
CA ASP A 327 -10.98 10.19 24.69
C ASP A 327 -12.46 10.38 24.29
N LYS A 328 -12.72 10.71 23.03
CA LYS A 328 -14.08 10.91 22.48
C LYS A 328 -14.75 9.59 22.12
N ASP A 329 -15.18 8.86 23.13
CA ASP A 329 -15.67 7.47 23.01
C ASP A 329 -16.85 7.32 22.05
N ILE A 330 -17.78 8.27 22.03
CA ILE A 330 -18.94 8.21 21.12
C ILE A 330 -18.46 8.29 19.67
N ALA A 331 -17.51 9.19 19.39
CA ALA A 331 -16.97 9.39 18.06
C ALA A 331 -16.13 8.19 17.59
N VAL A 332 -15.25 7.66 18.45
CA VAL A 332 -14.42 6.49 18.13
C VAL A 332 -15.27 5.26 17.84
N ASN A 333 -16.26 4.97 18.69
CA ASN A 333 -17.14 3.82 18.51
C ASN A 333 -17.93 3.91 17.19
N GLU A 334 -18.45 5.09 16.85
CA GLU A 334 -19.16 5.30 15.59
C GLU A 334 -18.23 5.15 14.38
N LEU A 335 -17.03 5.74 14.38
CA LEU A 335 -16.07 5.61 13.28
C LEU A 335 -15.57 4.17 13.06
N LEU A 336 -15.46 3.38 14.14
CA LEU A 336 -14.97 1.99 14.08
C LEU A 336 -16.07 0.94 13.84
N SER A 337 -17.34 1.33 13.93
CA SER A 337 -18.47 0.40 13.84
C SER A 337 -18.60 -0.34 12.50
N ASP A 338 -18.18 0.26 11.37
CA ASP A 338 -18.18 -0.42 10.05
C ASP A 338 -17.27 -1.64 9.99
N GLY A 339 -16.27 -1.72 10.87
CA GLY A 339 -15.33 -2.83 10.92
C GLY A 339 -15.80 -4.00 11.79
N VAL A 340 -16.99 -3.95 12.37
CA VAL A 340 -17.48 -4.97 13.30
C VAL A 340 -18.57 -5.79 12.61
N THR A 341 -18.33 -7.08 12.45
CA THR A 341 -19.26 -8.00 11.76
C THR A 341 -19.58 -9.21 12.63
N ASP A 342 -20.68 -9.88 12.32
CA ASP A 342 -20.92 -11.23 12.79
C ASP A 342 -20.03 -12.22 12.03
N ASN A 343 -19.72 -13.34 12.68
CA ASN A 343 -19.09 -14.47 12.03
C ASN A 343 -19.98 -15.69 12.19
N GLU A 344 -20.82 -15.98 11.18
CA GLU A 344 -21.77 -17.09 11.21
C GLU A 344 -21.06 -18.45 11.39
N ASP A 345 -19.83 -18.59 10.88
CA ASP A 345 -19.03 -19.81 10.99
C ASP A 345 -18.59 -20.13 12.44
N ASP A 346 -18.65 -19.13 13.35
CA ASP A 346 -18.30 -19.28 14.76
C ASP A 346 -19.51 -19.56 15.66
N LEU A 347 -20.75 -19.57 15.12
CA LEU A 347 -22.00 -19.80 15.87
C LEU A 347 -22.00 -21.16 16.62
N ALA A 348 -21.25 -22.14 16.13
CA ALA A 348 -21.16 -23.48 16.73
C ALA A 348 -20.31 -23.54 18.02
N LEU A 349 -19.52 -22.50 18.32
CA LEU A 349 -18.48 -22.53 19.37
C LEU A 349 -18.81 -21.71 20.63
N ALA A 350 -19.96 -21.04 20.65
CA ALA A 350 -20.54 -20.45 21.86
C ALA A 350 -21.12 -21.54 22.81
N ALA A 351 -20.51 -22.72 22.86
CA ALA A 351 -20.92 -23.93 23.58
C ALA A 351 -20.57 -23.85 25.08
N SER A 352 -20.93 -22.73 25.71
CA SER A 352 -21.25 -22.69 27.14
C SER A 352 -22.72 -22.31 27.25
N GLU A 353 -23.47 -22.93 28.16
CA GLU A 353 -24.93 -22.80 28.30
C GLU A 353 -25.46 -21.35 28.35
N VAL A 354 -24.59 -20.36 28.59
CA VAL A 354 -24.89 -18.92 28.69
C VAL A 354 -24.86 -18.19 27.33
N CYS A 355 -24.17 -18.73 26.31
CA CYS A 355 -23.82 -18.01 25.08
C CYS A 355 -24.73 -18.29 23.86
N HIS A 356 -25.71 -19.19 23.96
CA HIS A 356 -26.63 -19.50 22.85
C HIS A 356 -27.44 -18.29 22.34
N ASN A 357 -27.54 -17.24 23.13
CA ASN A 357 -28.28 -16.03 22.77
C ASN A 357 -27.38 -14.89 22.28
N LEU A 358 -26.04 -15.00 22.24
CA LEU A 358 -25.12 -13.91 21.86
C LEU A 358 -24.47 -14.17 20.49
N ASN A 359 -24.40 -13.14 19.65
CA ASN A 359 -23.79 -13.26 18.33
C ASN A 359 -22.27 -13.08 18.45
N PRO A 360 -21.44 -14.01 17.94
CA PRO A 360 -19.99 -13.85 17.92
C PRO A 360 -19.58 -12.61 17.10
N VAL A 361 -18.54 -11.91 17.56
CA VAL A 361 -18.10 -10.64 17.00
C VAL A 361 -16.70 -10.77 16.40
N SER A 362 -16.60 -10.37 15.13
CA SER A 362 -15.34 -10.25 14.39
C SER A 362 -15.02 -8.77 14.18
N ILE A 363 -13.80 -8.37 14.53
CA ILE A 363 -13.31 -7.00 14.42
C ILE A 363 -12.30 -6.91 13.28
N SER A 364 -12.58 -6.08 12.28
CA SER A 364 -11.71 -5.76 11.16
C SER A 364 -11.50 -4.26 11.06
N TRP A 365 -10.45 -3.77 11.69
CA TRP A 365 -10.00 -2.38 11.60
C TRP A 365 -8.72 -2.27 10.77
N LYS A 366 -8.68 -2.99 9.65
CA LYS A 366 -7.58 -2.98 8.70
C LYS A 366 -7.44 -1.60 8.04
N ASN A 367 -6.21 -1.11 7.90
CA ASN A 367 -5.89 0.13 7.17
C ASN A 367 -6.70 1.35 7.64
N ARG A 368 -6.80 1.53 8.97
CA ARG A 368 -7.50 2.66 9.61
C ARG A 368 -6.53 3.71 10.18
N HIS A 369 -5.23 3.56 9.91
CA HIS A 369 -4.14 4.40 10.43
C HIS A 369 -4.14 4.57 11.96
N ILE A 370 -4.63 3.57 12.71
CA ILE A 370 -4.73 3.63 14.18
C ILE A 370 -3.32 3.68 14.79
N LYS A 371 -3.07 4.67 15.66
CA LYS A 371 -1.80 4.83 16.38
C LYS A 371 -1.82 4.26 17.80
N CYS A 372 -2.93 4.43 18.52
CA CYS A 372 -3.11 3.92 19.87
C CYS A 372 -4.48 3.25 20.02
N LEU A 373 -4.56 2.24 20.88
CA LEU A 373 -5.80 1.49 21.11
C LEU A 373 -5.98 1.25 22.62
N LYS A 374 -7.19 1.52 23.12
CA LYS A 374 -7.59 1.31 24.52
C LYS A 374 -8.57 0.15 24.65
N ASP A 375 -8.57 -0.47 25.83
CA ASP A 375 -9.36 -1.66 26.15
C ASP A 375 -10.86 -1.45 25.90
N LYS A 376 -11.39 -0.29 26.34
CA LYS A 376 -12.80 0.08 26.20
C LYS A 376 -13.31 0.04 24.76
N TRP A 377 -12.50 0.41 23.76
CA TRP A 377 -12.94 0.45 22.36
C TRP A 377 -13.06 -0.95 21.76
N ILE A 378 -12.19 -1.87 22.18
CA ILE A 378 -12.26 -3.28 21.78
C ILE A 378 -13.51 -3.93 22.38
N LEU A 379 -13.76 -3.68 23.66
CA LEU A 379 -14.91 -4.22 24.39
C LEU A 379 -16.24 -3.63 23.89
N ASN A 380 -16.29 -2.34 23.57
CA ASN A 380 -17.47 -1.70 22.97
C ASN A 380 -17.88 -2.33 21.63
N SER A 381 -16.96 -2.98 20.91
CA SER A 381 -17.30 -3.68 19.67
C SER A 381 -18.31 -4.82 19.91
N ALA A 382 -18.24 -5.49 21.08
CA ALA A 382 -19.19 -6.52 21.47
C ALA A 382 -20.63 -5.96 21.59
N LEU A 383 -20.77 -4.69 21.98
CA LEU A 383 -22.06 -4.01 22.15
C LEU A 383 -22.71 -3.60 20.82
N ILE A 384 -21.92 -3.39 19.77
CA ILE A 384 -22.43 -2.93 18.46
C ILE A 384 -23.36 -3.98 17.84
N MET A 385 -22.94 -5.25 17.85
CA MET A 385 -23.73 -6.36 17.27
C MET A 385 -24.78 -6.93 18.22
N ASN A 386 -24.63 -6.69 19.52
CA ASN A 386 -25.53 -7.19 20.57
C ASN A 386 -26.31 -6.05 21.25
N SER A 387 -26.58 -4.97 20.53
CA SER A 387 -27.18 -3.72 21.04
C SER A 387 -28.52 -3.89 21.78
N ASN A 388 -29.25 -4.98 21.51
CA ASN A 388 -30.56 -5.27 22.10
C ASN A 388 -30.46 -5.95 23.49
N LYS A 389 -29.26 -6.08 24.06
CA LYS A 389 -28.98 -6.87 25.27
C LYS A 389 -28.34 -6.00 26.34
N ASP A 390 -29.17 -5.25 27.08
CA ASP A 390 -28.72 -4.30 28.12
C ASP A 390 -27.83 -4.94 29.20
N PHE A 391 -27.99 -6.25 29.47
CA PHE A 391 -27.14 -6.97 30.42
C PHE A 391 -25.67 -7.05 29.98
N LEU A 392 -25.38 -7.06 28.67
CA LEU A 392 -24.01 -7.11 28.15
C LEU A 392 -23.24 -5.82 28.47
N LYS A 393 -23.93 -4.69 28.65
CA LYS A 393 -23.32 -3.38 28.90
C LYS A 393 -22.56 -3.32 30.23
N ASN A 394 -22.98 -4.12 31.21
CA ASN A 394 -22.44 -4.09 32.57
C ASN A 394 -21.52 -5.28 32.88
N ASP A 395 -21.41 -6.25 31.97
CA ASP A 395 -20.66 -7.49 32.18
C ASP A 395 -19.51 -7.62 31.17
N ILE A 396 -18.31 -7.23 31.62
CA ILE A 396 -17.06 -7.29 30.84
C ILE A 396 -16.70 -8.74 30.47
N SER A 397 -16.99 -9.71 31.36
CA SER A 397 -16.71 -11.13 31.14
C SER A 397 -17.50 -11.66 29.93
N LEU A 398 -18.77 -11.27 29.81
CA LEU A 398 -19.58 -11.60 28.63
C LEU A 398 -19.10 -10.88 27.37
N GLN A 399 -18.70 -9.61 27.45
CA GLN A 399 -18.15 -8.88 26.29
C GLN A 399 -16.91 -9.58 25.72
N MET A 400 -16.00 -10.03 26.58
CA MET A 400 -14.77 -10.72 26.18
C MET A 400 -15.04 -12.10 25.54
N LYS A 401 -16.06 -12.82 26.00
CA LYS A 401 -16.42 -14.16 25.47
C LYS A 401 -16.99 -14.14 24.06
N VAL A 402 -17.42 -12.98 23.58
CA VAL A 402 -18.09 -12.86 22.28
C VAL A 402 -17.13 -12.56 21.14
N ILE A 403 -15.96 -11.96 21.43
CA ILE A 403 -14.98 -11.55 20.40
C ILE A 403 -14.17 -12.77 19.95
N THR A 404 -14.29 -13.15 18.67
CA THR A 404 -13.64 -14.35 18.12
C THR A 404 -12.49 -14.06 17.18
N ASN A 405 -12.53 -12.97 16.40
CA ASN A 405 -11.51 -12.64 15.42
C ASN A 405 -11.15 -11.15 15.49
N ILE A 406 -9.85 -10.83 15.42
CA ILE A 406 -9.35 -9.46 15.42
C ILE A 406 -8.33 -9.28 14.30
N ASN A 407 -8.59 -8.33 13.39
CA ASN A 407 -7.68 -7.90 12.34
C ASN A 407 -7.38 -6.40 12.49
N LEU A 408 -6.17 -6.10 12.93
CA LEU A 408 -5.60 -4.76 13.10
C LEU A 408 -4.45 -4.51 12.10
N SER A 409 -4.41 -5.24 10.98
CA SER A 409 -3.33 -5.12 10.00
C SER A 409 -3.29 -3.77 9.27
N GLU A 410 -2.12 -3.40 8.76
CA GLU A 410 -1.89 -2.16 7.97
C GLU A 410 -2.22 -0.88 8.77
N ASN A 411 -1.89 -0.84 10.06
CA ASN A 411 -2.07 0.33 10.90
C ASN A 411 -0.71 0.92 11.32
N CYS A 412 -0.72 1.84 12.29
CA CYS A 412 0.47 2.51 12.81
C CYS A 412 0.66 2.21 14.31
N LEU A 413 0.22 1.04 14.78
CA LEU A 413 0.27 0.68 16.20
C LEU A 413 1.71 0.49 16.66
N GLU A 414 2.09 1.19 17.72
CA GLU A 414 3.38 1.02 18.41
C GLU A 414 3.26 0.04 19.58
N ALA A 415 2.07 -0.03 20.20
CA ALA A 415 1.74 -0.96 21.26
C ALA A 415 0.29 -1.47 21.10
N VAL A 416 0.02 -2.63 21.68
CA VAL A 416 -1.30 -3.27 21.70
C VAL A 416 -1.74 -3.48 23.15
N PRO A 417 -3.01 -3.18 23.50
CA PRO A 417 -3.49 -3.41 24.86
C PRO A 417 -3.51 -4.90 25.23
N ILE A 418 -3.18 -5.19 26.49
CA ILE A 418 -3.06 -6.57 27.00
C ILE A 418 -4.39 -7.33 26.94
N ILE A 419 -5.53 -6.62 26.98
CA ILE A 419 -6.86 -7.22 26.95
C ILE A 419 -7.07 -8.14 25.74
N ILE A 420 -6.43 -7.85 24.59
CA ILE A 420 -6.50 -8.70 23.39
C ILE A 420 -5.97 -10.10 23.68
N PHE A 421 -4.93 -10.21 24.50
CA PHE A 421 -4.32 -11.47 24.92
C PHE A 421 -5.00 -12.09 26.15
N GLN A 422 -6.15 -11.57 26.57
CA GLN A 422 -6.99 -12.11 27.64
C GLN A 422 -8.37 -12.55 27.13
N LEU A 423 -8.65 -12.43 25.83
CA LEU A 423 -9.94 -12.79 25.22
C LEU A 423 -10.08 -14.32 25.13
N PRO A 424 -11.07 -14.93 25.82
CA PRO A 424 -11.16 -16.38 25.93
C PRO A 424 -11.54 -17.07 24.61
N SER A 425 -12.37 -16.43 23.79
CA SER A 425 -12.93 -17.00 22.54
C SER A 425 -12.16 -16.59 21.28
N LEU A 426 -11.07 -15.83 21.41
CA LEU A 426 -10.28 -15.34 20.28
C LEU A 426 -9.58 -16.49 19.56
N LYS A 427 -9.81 -16.65 18.26
CA LYS A 427 -9.23 -17.68 17.36
C LYS A 427 -8.16 -17.14 16.43
N LYS A 428 -8.40 -15.95 15.85
CA LYS A 428 -7.47 -15.35 14.87
C LYS A 428 -7.12 -13.93 15.28
N LEU A 429 -5.82 -13.67 15.34
CA LEU A 429 -5.28 -12.33 15.63
C LEU A 429 -4.28 -11.93 14.55
N ASN A 430 -4.62 -10.89 13.80
CA ASN A 430 -3.72 -10.29 12.81
C ASN A 430 -3.28 -8.89 13.24
N LEU A 431 -1.99 -8.76 13.53
CA LEU A 431 -1.29 -7.53 13.91
C LEU A 431 -0.21 -7.13 12.87
N SER A 432 -0.27 -7.69 11.66
CA SER A 432 0.75 -7.46 10.62
C SER A 432 0.78 -6.02 10.10
N HIS A 433 1.91 -5.58 9.52
CA HIS A 433 2.09 -4.24 8.96
C HIS A 433 1.76 -3.13 9.99
N ASN A 434 2.43 -3.17 11.13
CA ASN A 434 2.35 -2.17 12.19
C ASN A 434 3.77 -1.72 12.59
N LYS A 435 3.89 -1.01 13.72
CA LYS A 435 5.17 -0.51 14.25
C LYS A 435 5.49 -1.13 15.62
N LEU A 436 5.00 -2.33 15.89
CA LEU A 436 5.16 -2.99 17.18
C LEU A 436 6.63 -3.37 17.40
N ASP A 437 7.24 -2.85 18.46
CA ASP A 437 8.62 -3.20 18.84
C ASP A 437 8.69 -4.32 19.88
N ASN A 438 7.63 -4.48 20.67
CA ASN A 438 7.43 -5.53 21.67
C ASN A 438 5.93 -5.91 21.76
N LEU A 439 5.66 -7.10 22.29
CA LEU A 439 4.32 -7.53 22.67
C LEU A 439 4.11 -7.29 24.17
N PRO A 440 2.87 -7.01 24.63
CA PRO A 440 2.61 -6.66 26.03
C PRO A 440 2.92 -7.83 26.96
N VAL A 441 3.67 -7.56 28.03
CA VAL A 441 4.03 -8.51 29.09
C VAL A 441 3.51 -7.96 30.42
N LEU A 442 2.72 -8.75 31.15
CA LEU A 442 2.21 -8.35 32.46
C LEU A 442 3.35 -8.31 33.48
N HIS A 443 3.67 -7.12 34.01
CA HIS A 443 4.69 -6.95 35.02
C HIS A 443 4.10 -7.09 36.45
N GLU A 444 4.89 -7.58 37.41
CA GLU A 444 4.47 -7.78 38.81
C GLU A 444 3.89 -6.52 39.48
N SER A 445 4.23 -5.32 38.98
CA SER A 445 3.74 -4.03 39.46
C SER A 445 2.29 -3.71 39.07
N GLU A 446 1.73 -4.40 38.07
CA GLU A 446 0.37 -4.17 37.54
C GLU A 446 -0.70 -5.02 38.27
N LYS A 447 -0.30 -5.80 39.29
CA LYS A 447 -1.19 -6.59 40.17
C LYS A 447 -2.30 -5.80 40.84
N ASN A 448 -2.14 -4.48 40.98
CA ASN A 448 -3.09 -3.62 41.68
C ASN A 448 -4.02 -2.87 40.74
N ASP A 449 -3.99 -3.14 39.43
CA ASP A 449 -4.96 -2.55 38.51
C ASP A 449 -6.38 -3.08 38.85
N PRO A 450 -7.32 -2.21 39.27
CA PRO A 450 -8.67 -2.61 39.63
C PRO A 450 -9.40 -3.35 38.49
N PHE A 451 -9.07 -3.02 37.24
CA PHE A 451 -9.69 -3.60 36.05
C PHE A 451 -9.22 -5.04 35.82
N ILE A 452 -7.91 -5.31 35.89
CA ILE A 452 -7.36 -6.68 35.76
C ILE A 452 -7.85 -7.58 36.90
N ASN A 453 -7.96 -7.04 38.12
CA ASN A 453 -8.48 -7.79 39.26
C ASN A 453 -9.98 -8.09 39.17
N SER A 454 -10.77 -7.23 38.51
CA SER A 454 -12.20 -7.49 38.28
C SER A 454 -12.46 -8.62 37.27
N ILE A 455 -11.49 -8.94 36.42
CA ILE A 455 -11.60 -9.99 35.39
C ILE A 455 -11.23 -11.38 35.96
N ASN A 456 -10.42 -11.42 37.02
CA ASN A 456 -9.98 -12.67 37.67
C ASN A 456 -10.87 -13.00 38.88
N GLU A 457 -12.09 -13.51 38.65
CA GLU A 457 -13.00 -13.93 39.72
C GLU A 457 -12.51 -15.16 40.53
N ASP A 458 -11.54 -15.91 40.00
CA ASP A 458 -10.97 -17.06 40.70
C ASP A 458 -9.73 -16.66 41.52
N GLU A 459 -9.91 -16.45 42.83
CA GLU A 459 -8.85 -16.24 43.83
C GLU A 459 -7.79 -17.38 43.88
N ASN A 460 -7.94 -18.45 43.07
CA ASN A 460 -7.07 -19.61 43.03
C ASN A 460 -6.28 -19.82 41.72
N SER A 461 -6.28 -18.88 40.76
CA SER A 461 -5.38 -18.96 39.60
C SER A 461 -4.58 -17.66 39.40
N LEU A 462 -3.48 -17.54 40.15
CA LEU A 462 -2.43 -16.57 39.84
C LEU A 462 -1.65 -17.05 38.61
N SER A 463 -2.19 -16.85 37.40
CA SER A 463 -1.39 -16.97 36.18
C SER A 463 -1.12 -15.56 35.64
N MET A 464 0.14 -15.13 35.70
CA MET A 464 0.66 -13.89 35.09
C MET A 464 0.74 -13.99 33.56
N ASN A 465 -0.15 -14.77 32.95
CA ASN A 465 0.02 -15.30 31.60
C ASN A 465 -1.14 -14.86 30.70
N TRP A 466 -0.84 -14.74 29.41
CA TRP A 466 -1.85 -14.57 28.36
C TRP A 466 -2.91 -15.67 28.47
N ASN A 467 -4.18 -15.29 28.34
CA ASN A 467 -5.35 -16.15 28.50
C ASN A 467 -6.22 -16.13 27.23
N CYS A 468 -5.71 -16.73 26.15
CA CYS A 468 -6.48 -16.98 24.93
C CYS A 468 -6.45 -18.49 24.63
N PRO A 469 -7.28 -19.30 25.29
CA PRO A 469 -7.26 -20.76 25.16
C PRO A 469 -7.68 -21.22 23.76
N CYS A 470 -8.41 -20.41 22.99
CA CYS A 470 -8.90 -20.75 21.66
C CYS A 470 -8.07 -20.15 20.50
N LEU A 471 -6.98 -19.42 20.77
CA LEU A 471 -6.22 -18.75 19.69
C LEU A 471 -5.48 -19.77 18.84
N GLU A 472 -5.75 -19.81 17.54
CA GLU A 472 -5.19 -20.76 16.58
C GLU A 472 -4.16 -20.12 15.65
N GLU A 473 -4.38 -18.87 15.24
CA GLU A 473 -3.55 -18.16 14.26
C GLU A 473 -3.12 -16.78 14.78
N LEU A 474 -1.81 -16.53 14.75
CA LEU A 474 -1.21 -15.24 15.11
C LEU A 474 -0.32 -14.74 13.97
N ASP A 475 -0.66 -13.57 13.43
CA ASP A 475 0.12 -12.88 12.39
C ASP A 475 0.72 -11.58 12.94
N LEU A 476 2.05 -11.51 12.88
CA LEU A 476 2.92 -10.46 13.40
C LEU A 476 3.89 -9.93 12.32
N GLN A 477 3.65 -10.25 11.04
CA GLN A 477 4.56 -9.87 9.97
C GLN A 477 4.72 -8.35 9.81
N TYR A 478 5.87 -7.90 9.29
CA TYR A 478 6.12 -6.48 9.01
C TYR A 478 5.91 -5.59 10.25
N ASN A 479 6.67 -5.87 11.29
CA ASN A 479 6.72 -5.09 12.53
C ASN A 479 8.20 -4.83 12.90
N LEU A 480 8.45 -4.31 14.10
CA LEU A 480 9.79 -3.99 14.62
C LEU A 480 10.20 -4.89 15.79
N LEU A 481 9.58 -6.08 15.91
CA LEU A 481 9.76 -6.97 17.06
C LEU A 481 11.20 -7.46 17.15
N LYS A 482 11.80 -7.35 18.35
CA LYS A 482 13.17 -7.83 18.64
C LYS A 482 13.23 -9.26 19.17
N THR A 483 12.14 -9.72 19.79
CA THR A 483 11.97 -11.07 20.34
C THR A 483 10.48 -11.38 20.50
N LEU A 484 10.13 -12.65 20.65
CA LEU A 484 8.81 -13.09 21.09
C LEU A 484 8.84 -13.43 22.59
N PRO A 485 7.83 -13.05 23.39
CA PRO A 485 7.76 -13.44 24.79
C PRO A 485 7.40 -14.92 24.94
N LYS A 486 7.82 -15.54 26.05
CA LYS A 486 7.53 -16.96 26.36
C LYS A 486 6.02 -17.26 26.35
N ASN A 487 5.20 -16.29 26.73
CA ASN A 487 3.75 -16.42 26.85
C ASN A 487 3.06 -16.80 25.52
N VAL A 488 3.61 -16.38 24.38
CA VAL A 488 3.09 -16.78 23.04
C VAL A 488 3.13 -18.29 22.88
N PHE A 489 4.16 -18.96 23.40
CA PHE A 489 4.40 -20.39 23.22
C PHE A 489 3.70 -21.26 24.28
N GLU A 490 3.17 -20.64 25.34
CA GLU A 490 2.38 -21.30 26.38
C GLU A 490 0.89 -21.44 26.00
N MET A 491 0.46 -20.83 24.89
CA MET A 491 -0.93 -20.86 24.42
C MET A 491 -1.38 -22.27 23.97
N PRO A 492 -2.49 -22.81 24.50
CA PRO A 492 -2.83 -24.22 24.33
C PRO A 492 -3.40 -24.59 22.95
N ALA A 493 -4.00 -23.65 22.20
CA ALA A 493 -4.57 -23.94 20.86
C ALA A 493 -3.74 -23.37 19.69
N LEU A 494 -2.67 -22.62 19.95
CA LEU A 494 -1.96 -21.87 18.92
C LEU A 494 -1.26 -22.80 17.92
N GLN A 495 -1.70 -22.77 16.66
CA GLN A 495 -1.24 -23.67 15.61
C GLN A 495 -0.26 -23.01 14.66
N SER A 496 -0.41 -21.70 14.40
CA SER A 496 0.39 -20.99 13.40
C SER A 496 0.83 -19.62 13.93
N ILE A 497 2.14 -19.38 13.87
CA ILE A 497 2.73 -18.06 14.10
C ILE A 497 3.46 -17.63 12.83
N THR A 498 3.08 -16.48 12.30
CA THR A 498 3.80 -15.81 11.21
C THR A 498 4.40 -14.51 11.73
N CYS A 499 5.72 -14.41 11.71
CA CYS A 499 6.46 -13.30 12.28
C CYS A 499 7.67 -12.94 11.41
N GLY A 500 7.46 -12.93 10.09
CA GLY A 500 8.47 -12.51 9.13
C GLY A 500 8.62 -10.99 9.02
N ASN A 501 9.71 -10.51 8.43
CA ASN A 501 10.00 -9.07 8.26
C ASN A 501 9.96 -8.31 9.60
N ASN A 502 10.78 -8.76 10.55
CA ASN A 502 10.91 -8.16 11.88
C ASN A 502 12.40 -7.98 12.22
N LEU A 503 12.71 -7.58 13.46
CA LEU A 503 14.07 -7.41 13.97
C LEU A 503 14.47 -8.52 14.94
N ILE A 504 13.88 -9.72 14.81
CA ILE A 504 14.06 -10.79 15.79
C ILE A 504 15.49 -11.30 15.74
N SER A 505 16.21 -11.16 16.85
CA SER A 505 17.59 -11.65 17.01
C SER A 505 17.69 -12.94 17.83
N SER A 506 16.69 -13.22 18.67
CA SER A 506 16.64 -14.39 19.56
C SER A 506 15.22 -14.84 19.84
N LEU A 507 15.05 -16.10 20.22
CA LEU A 507 13.77 -16.70 20.62
C LEU A 507 13.91 -17.40 21.97
N PRO A 508 12.84 -17.49 22.78
CA PRO A 508 12.83 -18.26 24.03
C PRO A 508 12.81 -19.77 23.75
N PHE A 509 13.36 -20.57 24.68
CA PHE A 509 13.40 -22.03 24.56
C PHE A 509 12.00 -22.66 24.51
N ASP A 510 11.00 -21.97 25.07
CA ASP A 510 9.60 -22.38 25.12
C ASP A 510 9.00 -22.68 23.74
N MET A 511 9.57 -22.13 22.65
CA MET A 511 9.15 -22.45 21.28
C MET A 511 9.19 -23.94 20.94
N TRP A 512 10.10 -24.70 21.58
CA TRP A 512 10.22 -26.14 21.38
C TRP A 512 9.18 -26.93 22.19
N ILE A 513 8.68 -26.36 23.29
CA ILE A 513 7.77 -27.04 24.24
C ILE A 513 6.30 -26.85 23.82
N ALA A 514 6.02 -25.89 22.93
CA ALA A 514 4.69 -25.62 22.40
C ALA A 514 4.08 -26.86 21.73
N LYS A 515 3.07 -27.46 22.39
CA LYS A 515 2.46 -28.72 21.94
C LYS A 515 1.60 -28.57 20.69
N SER A 516 0.91 -27.44 20.56
CA SER A 516 -0.09 -27.21 19.52
C SER A 516 0.46 -26.49 18.29
N LEU A 517 1.64 -25.86 18.42
CA LEU A 517 2.25 -25.06 17.37
C LEU A 517 2.75 -25.97 16.25
N LYS A 518 2.11 -25.88 15.08
CA LYS A 518 2.45 -26.67 13.88
C LYS A 518 3.32 -25.90 12.89
N THR A 519 3.11 -24.59 12.78
CA THR A 519 3.79 -23.74 11.80
C THR A 519 4.42 -22.52 12.47
N LEU A 520 5.71 -22.33 12.24
CA LEU A 520 6.44 -21.13 12.66
C LEU A 520 7.21 -20.55 11.46
N ILE A 521 6.86 -19.32 11.08
CA ILE A 521 7.47 -18.59 9.96
C ILE A 521 8.16 -17.34 10.51
N LEU A 522 9.48 -17.26 10.35
CA LEU A 522 10.35 -16.19 10.86
C LEU A 522 11.27 -15.65 9.75
N ASP A 523 10.78 -15.64 8.51
CA ASP A 523 11.56 -15.19 7.35
C ASP A 523 11.91 -13.69 7.46
N ASN A 524 13.05 -13.25 6.91
CA ASN A 524 13.50 -11.85 6.94
C ASN A 524 13.62 -11.32 8.39
N ASN A 525 14.50 -11.92 9.19
CA ASN A 525 14.79 -11.51 10.55
C ASN A 525 16.32 -11.41 10.76
N LEU A 526 16.74 -11.24 12.02
CA LEU A 526 18.15 -11.07 12.41
C LEU A 526 18.70 -12.28 13.17
N LEU A 527 18.05 -13.46 13.06
CA LEU A 527 18.44 -14.66 13.79
C LEU A 527 19.83 -15.15 13.37
N THR A 528 20.71 -15.34 14.35
CA THR A 528 22.04 -15.93 14.15
C THR A 528 22.10 -17.38 14.60
N ASP A 529 21.27 -17.77 15.56
CA ASP A 529 21.13 -19.13 16.08
C ASP A 529 19.73 -19.31 16.70
N LEU A 530 19.33 -20.54 16.99
CA LEU A 530 18.10 -20.88 17.72
C LEU A 530 18.38 -21.18 19.20
N PRO A 531 17.38 -21.10 20.09
CA PRO A 531 17.59 -21.36 21.51
C PRO A 531 18.02 -22.81 21.76
N VAL A 532 19.13 -22.92 22.50
CA VAL A 532 19.80 -24.14 22.95
C VAL A 532 19.62 -24.28 24.46
N PHE A 533 19.50 -25.51 24.95
CA PHE A 533 19.42 -25.77 26.39
C PHE A 533 20.75 -25.39 27.08
N ASP A 534 20.73 -24.42 28.01
CA ASP A 534 21.93 -23.98 28.76
C ASP A 534 21.83 -24.34 30.26
N GLU A 535 22.67 -25.27 30.72
CA GLU A 535 22.78 -25.63 32.15
C GLU A 535 23.40 -24.52 33.02
N SER A 536 24.04 -23.50 32.43
CA SER A 536 24.76 -22.46 33.19
C SER A 536 23.85 -21.61 34.10
N ALA A 537 22.54 -21.57 33.81
CA ALA A 537 21.52 -20.93 34.63
C ALA A 537 21.36 -21.55 36.04
N LYS A 538 21.83 -22.79 36.25
CA LYS A 538 21.90 -23.43 37.59
C LYS A 538 22.94 -22.78 38.51
N SER A 539 24.02 -22.19 37.98
CA SER A 539 25.15 -21.72 38.81
C SER A 539 24.91 -20.34 39.43
N ARG A 540 24.25 -19.42 38.71
CA ARG A 540 23.97 -18.05 39.21
C ARG A 540 22.96 -18.02 40.36
N SER A 541 22.02 -18.96 40.38
CA SER A 541 21.05 -19.10 41.48
C SER A 541 21.67 -19.69 42.76
N HIS A 542 22.75 -20.47 42.66
CA HIS A 542 23.48 -21.00 43.82
C HIS A 542 24.45 -20.01 44.47
N GLN A 543 24.93 -18.99 43.75
CA GLN A 543 25.75 -17.92 44.33
C GLN A 543 24.92 -16.92 45.15
N ILE A 544 23.71 -16.61 44.73
CA ILE A 544 22.80 -15.71 45.47
C ILE A 544 22.30 -16.37 46.77
N LEU A 545 22.10 -17.69 46.76
CA LEU A 545 21.67 -18.46 47.96
C LEU A 545 22.77 -18.73 48.99
N ARG A 546 24.04 -18.46 48.69
CA ARG A 546 25.14 -18.60 49.67
C ARG A 546 25.33 -17.37 50.56
N ASN A 547 24.86 -16.19 50.15
CA ASN A 547 25.01 -14.96 50.93
C ASN A 547 23.92 -14.73 51.98
N ASN A 548 22.86 -15.55 52.00
CA ASN A 548 21.73 -15.38 52.92
C ASN A 548 21.64 -16.49 53.99
N ARG A 549 22.77 -16.99 54.49
CA ARG A 549 22.79 -17.88 55.68
C ARG A 549 23.29 -17.15 56.92
N SER A 550 22.38 -16.42 57.56
CA SER A 550 22.43 -16.16 59.00
C SER A 550 21.07 -16.50 59.61
N LYS A 551 21.10 -17.46 60.54
CA LYS A 551 20.06 -17.93 61.48
C LYS A 551 19.15 -16.77 61.92
N GLU A 552 17.83 -16.87 62.00
CA GLU A 552 17.05 -17.74 62.89
C GLU A 552 15.54 -17.52 62.63
N LYS A 553 14.69 -18.45 63.08
CA LYS A 553 13.23 -18.57 62.85
C LYS A 553 12.87 -19.09 61.47
N LEU A 554 12.33 -20.31 61.43
CA LEU A 554 11.13 -20.72 60.70
C LEU A 554 11.05 -22.26 60.68
N LYS A 555 10.42 -22.83 61.71
CA LYS A 555 9.96 -24.23 61.72
C LYS A 555 8.51 -24.37 61.23
N ASP A 556 7.93 -23.31 60.67
CA ASP A 556 6.50 -23.25 60.30
C ASP A 556 6.26 -22.74 58.86
N ILE A 557 7.33 -22.62 58.08
CA ILE A 557 7.29 -22.24 56.65
C ILE A 557 7.59 -23.42 55.72
N ASP A 558 8.12 -24.53 56.26
CA ASP A 558 8.58 -25.68 55.47
C ASP A 558 7.44 -26.60 54.97
N GLU A 559 6.22 -26.49 55.52
CA GLU A 559 5.04 -27.18 54.98
C GLU A 559 4.16 -26.29 54.07
N ARG A 560 4.22 -24.96 54.22
CA ARG A 560 3.45 -24.02 53.36
C ARG A 560 4.19 -23.63 52.07
N ILE A 561 5.52 -23.64 52.04
CA ILE A 561 6.28 -23.40 50.80
C ILE A 561 6.24 -24.60 49.84
N LYS A 562 5.90 -25.81 50.32
CA LYS A 562 5.79 -27.01 49.46
C LYS A 562 4.50 -27.10 48.64
N LYS A 563 3.49 -26.25 48.89
CA LYS A 563 2.21 -26.28 48.15
C LYS A 563 1.97 -25.10 47.22
N ASN A 564 2.68 -23.97 47.38
CA ASN A 564 2.42 -22.74 46.61
C ASN A 564 3.62 -22.25 45.79
N ALA A 565 4.48 -23.14 45.31
CA ALA A 565 5.60 -22.79 44.43
C ALA A 565 5.75 -23.81 43.28
N PHE A 566 4.90 -23.71 42.26
CA PHE A 566 4.94 -24.54 41.05
C PHE A 566 4.58 -23.66 39.84
N ALA A 567 5.25 -23.65 38.69
CA ALA A 567 6.35 -24.50 38.22
C ALA A 567 7.14 -23.78 37.10
N THR A 568 8.09 -22.93 37.46
CA THR A 568 9.23 -22.64 36.55
C THR A 568 10.35 -23.62 36.85
N SER A 569 10.54 -24.61 35.97
CA SER A 569 11.84 -25.22 35.65
C SER A 569 12.67 -25.91 36.76
N LYS A 570 12.10 -26.26 37.93
CA LYS A 570 12.87 -26.95 38.99
C LYS A 570 12.43 -28.37 39.36
N GLU A 571 11.16 -28.75 39.20
CA GLU A 571 10.71 -30.07 39.67
C GLU A 571 10.72 -31.20 38.63
N PHE A 572 10.84 -30.88 37.33
CA PHE A 572 10.77 -31.91 36.29
C PHE A 572 12.11 -32.61 35.97
N LEU A 573 13.20 -32.34 36.70
CA LEU A 573 14.54 -32.79 36.28
C LEU A 573 15.37 -33.58 37.29
N PHE A 574 14.98 -33.78 38.56
CA PHE A 574 15.90 -34.45 39.52
C PHE A 574 15.28 -35.23 40.72
N ASN A 575 14.09 -35.84 40.61
CA ASN A 575 13.59 -36.75 41.66
C ASN A 575 13.51 -38.21 41.19
N LYS A 576 14.68 -38.85 41.10
CA LYS A 576 15.00 -40.19 41.65
C LYS A 576 16.36 -40.63 41.08
N ARG A 577 17.38 -40.65 41.94
CA ARG A 577 18.56 -41.51 41.70
C ARG A 577 18.10 -42.95 41.94
N PRO A 578 18.29 -43.91 41.02
CA PRO A 578 18.40 -45.29 41.41
C PRO A 578 19.82 -45.51 41.94
N THR A 579 19.92 -45.70 43.24
CA THR A 579 21.01 -46.45 43.84
C THR A 579 21.04 -47.83 43.19
N TRP A 580 22.23 -48.23 42.72
CA TRP A 580 22.49 -49.58 42.24
C TRP A 580 22.33 -50.56 43.40
N GLU A 581 21.33 -51.43 43.34
CA GLU A 581 21.37 -52.85 43.71
C GLU A 581 19.98 -53.47 43.52
N GLY A 582 19.92 -54.52 42.70
CA GLY A 582 18.93 -55.58 42.78
C GLY A 582 17.50 -55.25 42.38
N GLU A 583 17.11 -55.78 41.22
CA GLU A 583 15.82 -56.42 40.91
C GLU A 583 15.23 -55.93 39.58
N SER A 584 15.09 -56.92 38.70
CA SER A 584 14.33 -56.93 37.47
C SER A 584 12.96 -56.29 37.63
N ASP A 585 12.60 -55.38 36.73
CA ASP A 585 11.24 -55.35 36.17
C ASP A 585 11.17 -54.39 34.96
N ASP A 586 10.49 -54.87 33.93
CA ASP A 586 10.21 -54.25 32.65
C ASP A 586 9.58 -52.85 32.81
N SER A 587 10.25 -51.79 32.34
CA SER A 587 9.62 -50.49 32.06
C SER A 587 10.51 -49.55 31.22
N ASP A 588 10.87 -50.00 30.01
CA ASP A 588 11.52 -49.14 28.99
C ASP A 588 10.52 -48.20 28.24
N GLU A 589 9.24 -48.16 28.63
CA GLU A 589 8.19 -47.42 27.90
C GLU A 589 7.97 -45.95 28.35
N GLU A 590 8.40 -45.54 29.56
CA GLU A 590 8.07 -44.20 30.08
C GLU A 590 9.05 -43.07 29.66
N GLU A 591 10.30 -43.38 29.27
CA GLU A 591 11.27 -42.37 28.83
C GLU A 591 11.04 -41.86 27.39
N ALA A 592 10.27 -42.60 26.57
CA ALA A 592 9.97 -42.24 25.18
C ALA A 592 8.90 -41.13 25.03
N ASP A 593 8.20 -40.76 26.11
CA ASP A 593 6.97 -39.95 26.06
C ASP A 593 7.17 -38.44 26.26
N VAL A 594 8.37 -37.99 26.66
CA VAL A 594 8.66 -36.55 26.81
C VAL A 594 8.89 -35.86 25.46
N PHE A 595 9.43 -36.59 24.47
CA PHE A 595 9.76 -36.05 23.14
C PHE A 595 8.68 -36.29 22.07
N LYS A 596 7.62 -37.04 22.39
CA LYS A 596 6.36 -37.06 21.61
C LYS A 596 5.54 -35.75 21.71
N LYS A 597 5.98 -34.76 22.51
CA LYS A 597 5.18 -33.59 22.91
C LYS A 597 5.39 -32.30 22.10
N THR A 598 6.25 -32.27 21.09
CA THR A 598 6.48 -31.04 20.28
C THR A 598 5.65 -31.09 18.99
N GLY A 599 4.80 -30.09 18.73
CA GLY A 599 3.88 -30.10 17.58
C GLY A 599 4.43 -29.56 16.26
N LEU A 600 5.67 -29.05 16.24
CA LEU A 600 6.18 -28.24 15.14
C LEU A 600 6.45 -29.08 13.88
N ASN A 601 5.66 -28.83 12.84
CA ASN A 601 5.73 -29.54 11.55
C ASN A 601 6.48 -28.73 10.49
N LYS A 602 6.30 -27.40 10.48
CA LYS A 602 6.89 -26.49 9.49
C LYS A 602 7.65 -25.37 10.19
N LEU A 603 8.92 -25.23 9.84
CA LEU A 603 9.80 -24.16 10.29
C LEU A 603 10.42 -23.43 9.09
N SER A 604 10.20 -22.13 9.00
CA SER A 604 10.76 -21.27 7.95
C SER A 604 11.60 -20.17 8.57
N LEU A 605 12.89 -20.13 8.22
CA LEU A 605 13.90 -19.19 8.72
C LEU A 605 14.67 -18.53 7.56
N SER A 606 14.00 -18.26 6.44
CA SER A 606 14.63 -17.71 5.25
C SER A 606 15.14 -16.29 5.48
N ASN A 607 16.15 -15.81 4.75
CA ASN A 607 16.67 -14.44 4.87
C ASN A 607 17.04 -14.07 6.32
N ASN A 608 17.82 -14.93 6.99
CA ASN A 608 18.36 -14.69 8.32
C ASN A 608 19.90 -14.66 8.28
N LYS A 609 20.56 -14.71 9.44
CA LYS A 609 22.02 -14.66 9.58
C LYS A 609 22.61 -15.99 10.07
N LEU A 610 21.92 -17.10 9.83
CA LEU A 610 22.36 -18.44 10.28
C LEU A 610 23.62 -18.87 9.53
N THR A 611 24.64 -19.33 10.26
CA THR A 611 25.92 -19.81 9.70
C THR A 611 26.06 -21.33 9.69
N GLU A 612 25.30 -22.02 10.54
CA GLU A 612 25.26 -23.47 10.65
C GLU A 612 23.80 -23.93 10.84
N ILE A 613 23.54 -25.21 10.61
CA ILE A 613 22.25 -25.81 10.97
C ILE A 613 22.15 -25.82 12.50
N PRO A 614 21.02 -25.37 13.09
CA PRO A 614 20.83 -25.39 14.54
C PRO A 614 21.11 -26.78 15.13
N LYS A 615 22.06 -26.85 16.06
CA LYS A 615 22.47 -28.13 16.65
C LYS A 615 21.34 -28.69 17.51
N GLY A 616 21.11 -29.99 17.42
CA GLY A 616 20.07 -30.66 18.20
C GLY A 616 18.64 -30.50 17.66
N LEU A 617 18.45 -29.92 16.48
CA LEU A 617 17.13 -29.77 15.84
C LEU A 617 16.38 -31.10 15.72
N ALA A 618 17.08 -32.19 15.38
CA ALA A 618 16.52 -33.54 15.34
C ALA A 618 15.90 -34.02 16.67
N CYS A 619 16.44 -33.57 17.80
CA CYS A 619 15.94 -33.91 19.14
C CYS A 619 14.89 -32.90 19.65
N LEU A 620 15.00 -31.64 19.26
CA LEU A 620 14.13 -30.55 19.71
C LEU A 620 12.82 -30.45 18.91
N ALA A 621 12.82 -30.89 17.64
CA ALA A 621 11.65 -30.90 16.77
C ALA A 621 11.56 -32.22 15.96
N PRO A 622 11.31 -33.36 16.62
CA PRO A 622 11.26 -34.68 15.97
C PRO A 622 10.15 -34.82 14.90
N ASN A 623 9.06 -34.05 15.02
CA ASN A 623 7.92 -34.08 14.09
C ASN A 623 8.08 -33.12 12.88
N LEU A 624 9.22 -32.44 12.75
CA LEU A 624 9.43 -31.47 11.68
C LEU A 624 9.46 -32.17 10.31
N THR A 625 8.53 -31.80 9.44
CA THR A 625 8.40 -32.34 8.07
C THR A 625 8.90 -31.37 7.02
N LYS A 626 8.86 -30.06 7.29
CA LYS A 626 9.27 -29.01 6.36
C LYS A 626 10.21 -28.01 7.02
N LEU A 627 11.42 -27.90 6.49
CA LEU A 627 12.45 -26.96 6.93
C LEU A 627 12.90 -26.08 5.76
N ILE A 628 12.76 -24.77 5.91
CA ILE A 628 13.18 -23.77 4.93
C ILE A 628 14.25 -22.87 5.56
N LEU A 629 15.44 -22.85 4.96
CA LEU A 629 16.63 -22.13 5.43
C LEU A 629 17.28 -21.30 4.31
N SER A 630 16.48 -20.87 3.34
CA SER A 630 16.97 -20.18 2.14
C SER A 630 17.56 -18.80 2.45
N HIS A 631 18.51 -18.32 1.65
CA HIS A 631 19.12 -16.99 1.81
C HIS A 631 19.74 -16.75 3.20
N ASN A 632 20.52 -17.73 3.69
CA ASN A 632 21.29 -17.63 4.94
C ASN A 632 22.81 -17.65 4.62
N LYS A 633 23.65 -17.84 5.63
CA LYS A 633 25.12 -17.92 5.50
C LYS A 633 25.66 -19.30 5.85
N ILE A 634 24.85 -20.35 5.62
CA ILE A 634 25.23 -21.71 5.98
C ILE A 634 26.42 -22.16 5.13
N SER A 635 27.52 -22.53 5.77
CA SER A 635 28.79 -22.83 5.07
C SER A 635 28.99 -24.31 4.75
N ALA A 636 28.39 -25.21 5.53
CA ALA A 636 28.50 -26.65 5.32
C ALA A 636 27.37 -27.40 6.04
N VAL A 637 26.97 -28.52 5.45
CA VAL A 637 26.12 -29.53 6.10
C VAL A 637 26.87 -30.86 6.03
N ASN A 638 27.33 -31.33 7.20
CA ASN A 638 28.30 -32.43 7.29
C ASN A 638 27.79 -33.67 8.06
N CYS A 639 26.55 -33.65 8.56
CA CYS A 639 26.05 -34.66 9.48
C CYS A 639 24.54 -34.88 9.31
N VAL A 640 24.12 -36.13 9.11
CA VAL A 640 22.70 -36.49 8.93
C VAL A 640 21.88 -36.25 10.20
N TYR A 641 22.48 -36.43 11.38
CA TYR A 641 21.84 -36.30 12.70
C TYR A 641 21.42 -34.87 13.07
N LEU A 642 21.72 -33.89 12.21
CA LEU A 642 21.22 -32.52 12.35
C LEU A 642 19.73 -32.41 12.03
N PHE A 643 19.19 -33.34 11.23
CA PHE A 643 17.81 -33.32 10.77
C PHE A 643 16.99 -34.44 11.44
N PRO A 644 15.67 -34.28 11.60
CA PRO A 644 14.80 -35.35 12.08
C PRO A 644 14.51 -36.38 10.97
N GLU A 645 14.25 -37.62 11.37
CA GLU A 645 14.04 -38.78 10.46
C GLU A 645 12.88 -38.57 9.46
N HIS A 646 11.82 -37.90 9.88
CA HIS A 646 10.59 -37.71 9.11
C HIS A 646 10.60 -36.46 8.22
N LEU A 647 11.75 -35.81 8.03
CA LEU A 647 11.85 -34.60 7.21
C LEU A 647 11.54 -34.92 5.74
N ILE A 648 10.52 -34.28 5.18
CA ILE A 648 10.04 -34.49 3.81
C ILE A 648 10.61 -33.44 2.84
N TYR A 649 10.73 -32.19 3.32
CA TYR A 649 11.09 -31.04 2.52
C TYR A 649 12.22 -30.24 3.18
N LEU A 650 13.34 -30.11 2.47
CA LEU A 650 14.50 -29.33 2.89
C LEU A 650 14.91 -28.33 1.81
N GLU A 651 14.90 -27.04 2.16
CA GLU A 651 15.32 -25.95 1.28
C GLU A 651 16.52 -25.23 1.90
N LEU A 652 17.65 -25.25 1.19
CA LEU A 652 18.92 -24.61 1.55
C LEU A 652 19.44 -23.73 0.41
N LYS A 653 18.52 -23.18 -0.38
CA LYS A 653 18.79 -22.31 -1.51
C LYS A 653 19.52 -21.04 -1.11
N ASP A 654 20.42 -20.54 -1.96
CA ASP A 654 21.12 -19.27 -1.77
C ASP A 654 21.85 -19.19 -0.40
N ASN A 655 22.73 -20.16 -0.17
CA ASN A 655 23.62 -20.22 0.99
C ASN A 655 25.09 -20.17 0.53
N SER A 656 26.03 -20.31 1.46
CA SER A 656 27.47 -20.24 1.18
C SER A 656 28.15 -21.62 1.21
N MET A 657 27.41 -22.69 0.90
CA MET A 657 27.93 -24.05 1.03
C MET A 657 28.92 -24.39 -0.08
N LYS A 658 30.08 -24.95 0.29
CA LYS A 658 31.07 -25.50 -0.66
C LYS A 658 30.93 -27.00 -0.88
N THR A 659 30.50 -27.71 0.16
CA THR A 659 30.29 -29.15 0.13
C THR A 659 29.01 -29.48 0.88
N PHE A 660 28.29 -30.48 0.37
CA PHE A 660 27.15 -31.09 1.04
C PHE A 660 27.48 -32.56 1.23
N ASN A 661 27.87 -32.96 2.46
CA ASN A 661 28.37 -34.31 2.72
C ASN A 661 27.87 -34.85 4.06
N LEU A 662 26.87 -35.72 4.05
CA LEU A 662 26.32 -36.30 5.28
C LEU A 662 27.09 -37.53 5.80
N ALA A 663 28.25 -37.87 5.21
CA ALA A 663 28.95 -39.14 5.43
C ALA A 663 29.95 -39.16 6.60
N GLU A 664 30.22 -38.05 7.31
CA GLU A 664 31.13 -38.07 8.46
C GLU A 664 30.40 -38.37 9.78
N THR A 665 30.67 -39.53 10.37
CA THR A 665 30.28 -39.86 11.76
C THR A 665 31.23 -39.19 12.76
N LYS A 666 31.16 -37.86 12.89
CA LYS A 666 31.70 -37.22 14.10
C LYS A 666 30.70 -37.46 15.24
N ASN A 667 31.18 -38.06 16.33
CA ASN A 667 30.46 -38.26 17.60
C ASN A 667 29.94 -36.92 18.14
N LEU A 668 28.80 -36.46 17.65
CA LEU A 668 28.04 -35.37 18.23
C LEU A 668 27.09 -36.03 19.23
N GLY A 669 27.45 -35.95 20.51
CA GLY A 669 26.62 -36.47 21.60
C GLY A 669 25.22 -35.86 21.57
N CYS A 670 24.26 -36.57 22.17
CA CYS A 670 22.89 -36.10 22.38
C CYS A 670 22.89 -34.71 23.03
N TYR A 671 22.06 -33.81 22.47
CA TYR A 671 21.94 -32.42 22.91
C TYR A 671 21.48 -32.26 24.37
N ALA A 672 20.91 -33.31 24.98
CA ALA A 672 20.55 -33.29 26.39
C ALA A 672 21.76 -33.14 27.34
N PHE A 673 23.02 -33.26 26.88
CA PHE A 673 24.17 -33.40 27.79
C PHE A 673 25.48 -32.66 27.41
N VAL A 674 25.47 -31.73 26.44
CA VAL A 674 26.73 -31.14 25.94
C VAL A 674 27.18 -29.92 26.77
N LYS A 675 27.63 -30.16 28.02
CA LYS A 675 28.64 -29.31 28.71
C LYS A 675 29.25 -29.95 29.99
N ARG A 676 29.60 -31.24 29.98
CA ARG A 676 30.58 -31.76 30.96
C ARG A 676 32.00 -31.51 30.45
N GLN A 677 32.67 -30.51 31.01
CA GLN A 677 34.12 -30.39 30.90
C GLN A 677 34.77 -31.66 31.46
N VAL A 678 35.62 -32.26 30.64
CA VAL A 678 36.46 -33.41 30.98
C VAL A 678 37.46 -32.97 32.06
N SER A 679 37.15 -33.29 33.30
CA SER A 679 38.14 -33.31 34.39
C SER A 679 38.88 -34.64 34.34
N LYS A 680 40.21 -34.53 34.24
CA LYS A 680 41.23 -35.59 34.15
C LYS A 680 40.89 -36.92 34.85
N ARG A 681 41.18 -38.01 34.12
CA ARG A 681 41.33 -39.42 34.51
C ARG A 681 40.06 -40.21 34.85
N VAL A 682 39.38 -40.72 33.82
CA VAL A 682 38.80 -42.09 33.79
C VAL A 682 38.80 -42.55 32.32
N SER A 683 39.20 -43.80 32.08
CA SER A 683 39.13 -44.50 30.79
C SER A 683 37.73 -44.43 30.18
N LEU A 684 37.66 -44.20 28.86
CA LEU A 684 36.43 -44.24 28.06
C LEU A 684 35.66 -45.54 28.29
N PRO A 685 34.38 -45.52 28.69
CA PRO A 685 33.49 -46.66 28.49
C PRO A 685 33.13 -46.75 27.01
N SER A 686 33.24 -47.97 26.48
CA SER A 686 32.64 -48.43 25.23
C SER A 686 31.12 -48.26 25.26
N GLU A 687 30.54 -47.91 24.10
CA GLU A 687 29.09 -47.89 23.80
C GLU A 687 28.24 -46.71 24.34
N SER A 688 28.13 -45.69 23.48
CA SER A 688 26.86 -45.10 23.00
C SER A 688 25.77 -44.64 23.99
N PHE A 689 25.82 -43.37 24.39
CA PHE A 689 24.61 -42.59 24.76
C PHE A 689 24.11 -41.78 23.54
N PHE A 690 23.58 -42.47 22.53
CA PHE A 690 22.82 -41.82 21.46
C PHE A 690 21.34 -41.76 21.86
N CYS A 691 20.75 -40.57 21.80
CA CYS A 691 19.29 -40.42 21.87
C CYS A 691 18.64 -41.22 20.74
N GLN A 692 17.47 -41.84 20.98
CA GLN A 692 16.76 -42.61 19.96
C GLN A 692 16.58 -41.81 18.65
N HIS A 693 16.36 -40.49 18.72
CA HIS A 693 16.22 -39.58 17.58
C HIS A 693 17.52 -39.34 16.77
N GLN A 694 18.69 -39.68 17.31
CA GLN A 694 20.00 -39.61 16.62
C GLN A 694 20.46 -40.98 16.09
N ARG A 695 19.61 -42.01 16.10
CA ARG A 695 19.97 -43.36 15.62
C ARG A 695 19.72 -43.56 14.13
N HIS A 696 18.95 -42.70 13.48
CA HIS A 696 18.66 -42.80 12.05
C HIS A 696 19.93 -42.51 11.23
N ARG A 697 20.31 -43.44 10.35
CA ARG A 697 21.49 -43.29 9.46
C ARG A 697 21.09 -42.77 8.07
N GLN A 698 19.80 -42.57 7.83
CA GLN A 698 19.18 -42.26 6.54
C GLN A 698 18.00 -41.29 6.78
N LEU A 699 17.75 -40.41 5.82
CA LEU A 699 16.56 -39.54 5.72
C LEU A 699 15.66 -40.07 4.62
N ASP A 700 15.09 -41.25 4.85
CA ASP A 700 14.27 -41.93 3.85
C ASP A 700 12.95 -41.19 3.56
N ALA A 701 12.46 -40.33 4.47
CA ALA A 701 11.27 -39.52 4.21
C ALA A 701 11.51 -38.35 3.23
N LEU A 702 12.76 -37.95 3.01
CA LEU A 702 13.09 -36.75 2.24
C LEU A 702 12.72 -36.92 0.76
N CYS A 703 11.75 -36.12 0.32
CA CYS A 703 11.22 -36.13 -1.04
C CYS A 703 11.72 -34.93 -1.85
N HIS A 704 11.97 -33.80 -1.19
CA HIS A 704 12.35 -32.55 -1.84
C HIS A 704 13.62 -31.97 -1.22
N LEU A 705 14.64 -31.75 -2.05
CA LEU A 705 15.91 -31.14 -1.66
C LEU A 705 16.29 -30.04 -2.65
N ASP A 706 16.37 -28.80 -2.16
CA ASP A 706 16.84 -27.65 -2.94
C ASP A 706 18.15 -27.13 -2.35
N LEU A 707 19.21 -27.22 -3.14
CA LEU A 707 20.57 -26.75 -2.88
C LEU A 707 21.01 -25.70 -3.92
N SER A 708 20.07 -25.09 -4.63
CA SER A 708 20.35 -24.14 -5.70
C SER A 708 21.06 -22.88 -5.20
N LYS A 709 21.78 -22.18 -6.08
CA LYS A 709 22.48 -20.91 -5.80
C LYS A 709 23.48 -21.00 -4.64
N ASN A 710 24.23 -22.08 -4.55
CA ASN A 710 25.30 -22.23 -3.57
C ASN A 710 26.68 -22.15 -4.26
N SER A 711 27.76 -22.51 -3.56
CA SER A 711 29.10 -22.64 -4.11
C SER A 711 29.56 -24.11 -4.12
N LEU A 712 28.64 -25.05 -4.33
CA LEU A 712 28.93 -26.47 -4.21
C LEU A 712 29.90 -26.93 -5.30
N GLU A 713 31.07 -27.42 -4.90
CA GLU A 713 32.06 -28.06 -5.78
C GLU A 713 31.80 -29.56 -5.90
N SER A 714 31.27 -30.17 -4.83
CA SER A 714 30.88 -31.57 -4.80
C SER A 714 29.68 -31.81 -3.88
N ILE A 715 28.86 -32.80 -4.22
CA ILE A 715 27.73 -33.27 -3.42
C ILE A 715 27.94 -34.76 -3.16
N ASN A 716 27.77 -35.19 -1.91
CA ASN A 716 27.77 -36.60 -1.57
C ASN A 716 26.41 -37.04 -1.03
N LEU A 717 25.71 -37.87 -1.80
CA LEU A 717 24.42 -38.47 -1.42
C LEU A 717 24.54 -39.90 -0.86
N PHE A 718 25.77 -40.41 -0.70
CA PHE A 718 26.04 -41.82 -0.40
C PHE A 718 26.87 -41.98 0.86
N VAL A 719 26.57 -43.02 1.63
CA VAL A 719 27.31 -43.41 2.84
C VAL A 719 28.50 -44.28 2.42
N LEU A 720 29.72 -43.88 2.79
CA LEU A 720 30.91 -44.70 2.67
C LEU A 720 30.98 -45.66 3.87
N THR A 721 30.66 -46.94 3.64
CA THR A 721 30.83 -48.01 4.64
C THR A 721 32.31 -48.36 4.79
N THR A 722 33.09 -47.53 5.48
CA THR A 722 34.45 -47.91 5.87
C THR A 722 34.45 -48.64 7.20
N LEU A 723 33.90 -49.86 7.28
CA LEU A 723 34.09 -50.77 8.42
C LEU A 723 33.77 -52.22 8.01
N SER A 724 34.57 -52.81 7.11
CA SER A 724 34.85 -54.24 7.17
C SER A 724 36.27 -54.51 6.67
N ALA A 725 37.05 -55.22 7.48
CA ALA A 725 38.40 -55.67 7.16
C ALA A 725 38.36 -56.92 6.25
N ASP A 726 37.56 -56.88 5.18
CA ASP A 726 37.39 -58.00 4.26
C ASP A 726 37.61 -57.56 2.81
N PRO A 727 38.70 -57.98 2.13
CA PRO A 727 39.05 -57.53 0.77
C PRO A 727 38.08 -57.99 -0.33
N HIS A 728 37.06 -58.79 0.00
CA HIS A 728 36.11 -59.37 -0.95
C HIS A 728 34.64 -58.95 -0.75
N ALA A 729 34.33 -58.05 0.18
CA ALA A 729 32.98 -57.49 0.30
C ALA A 729 32.77 -56.39 -0.76
N HIS A 730 31.92 -56.63 -1.76
CA HIS A 730 31.44 -55.59 -2.67
C HIS A 730 30.90 -54.40 -1.85
N SER A 731 31.52 -53.23 -2.01
CA SER A 731 31.14 -52.00 -1.33
C SER A 731 29.70 -51.59 -1.70
N GLN A 732 28.71 -52.04 -0.92
CA GLN A 732 27.35 -51.53 -1.00
C GLN A 732 27.33 -50.14 -0.38
N ALA A 733 27.58 -49.11 -1.20
CA ALA A 733 27.32 -47.73 -0.83
C ALA A 733 25.80 -47.53 -0.70
N ASP A 734 25.30 -47.37 0.52
CA ASP A 734 23.90 -47.09 0.81
C ASP A 734 23.58 -45.60 0.61
N ILE A 735 22.41 -45.29 0.07
CA ILE A 735 21.92 -43.91 -0.14
C ILE A 735 21.28 -43.42 1.16
N PHE A 736 21.54 -42.18 1.56
CA PHE A 736 20.87 -41.63 2.74
C PHE A 736 19.43 -41.14 2.46
N CYS A 737 19.10 -40.68 1.24
CA CYS A 737 17.78 -40.18 0.87
C CYS A 737 17.15 -41.02 -0.28
N LYS A 738 16.69 -42.24 0.01
CA LYS A 738 16.21 -43.18 -1.03
C LYS A 738 14.95 -42.74 -1.77
N ASN A 739 14.11 -41.93 -1.14
CA ASN A 739 12.81 -41.51 -1.70
C ASN A 739 12.82 -40.11 -2.31
N LEU A 740 13.99 -39.55 -2.61
CA LEU A 740 14.11 -38.24 -3.20
C LEU A 740 13.42 -38.17 -4.57
N LYS A 741 12.46 -37.26 -4.70
CA LYS A 741 11.69 -37.01 -5.93
C LYS A 741 12.23 -35.82 -6.71
N THR A 742 12.55 -34.72 -6.02
CA THR A 742 13.06 -33.51 -6.64
C THR A 742 14.40 -33.12 -6.05
N LEU A 743 15.39 -32.91 -6.93
CA LEU A 743 16.70 -32.40 -6.57
C LEU A 743 17.00 -31.17 -7.42
N ASP A 744 17.18 -30.02 -6.76
CA ASP A 744 17.68 -28.80 -7.40
C ASP A 744 19.09 -28.49 -6.89
N VAL A 745 20.05 -28.50 -7.80
CA VAL A 745 21.46 -28.16 -7.58
C VAL A 745 21.92 -27.10 -8.58
N SER A 746 20.99 -26.32 -9.15
CA SER A 746 21.26 -25.28 -10.12
C SER A 746 22.10 -24.14 -9.56
N TYR A 747 22.82 -23.39 -10.41
CA TYR A 747 23.67 -22.26 -10.01
C TYR A 747 24.71 -22.66 -8.93
N ASN A 748 25.52 -23.66 -9.23
CA ASN A 748 26.59 -24.16 -8.36
C ASN A 748 27.91 -24.30 -9.16
N LYS A 749 28.94 -24.92 -8.57
CA LYS A 749 30.27 -25.14 -9.18
C LYS A 749 30.57 -26.61 -9.42
N LEU A 750 29.54 -27.43 -9.64
CA LEU A 750 29.70 -28.88 -9.79
C LEU A 750 30.36 -29.20 -11.12
N THR A 751 31.44 -29.99 -11.10
CA THR A 751 32.11 -30.51 -12.31
C THR A 751 31.48 -31.81 -12.83
N SER A 752 30.80 -32.53 -11.95
CA SER A 752 30.13 -33.80 -12.25
C SER A 752 28.97 -34.03 -11.28
N LEU A 753 27.93 -34.75 -11.72
CA LEU A 753 26.91 -35.27 -10.82
C LEU A 753 27.49 -36.39 -9.93
N PRO A 754 26.94 -36.62 -8.73
CA PRO A 754 27.50 -37.59 -7.78
C PRO A 754 27.42 -39.03 -8.28
N ASN A 755 28.50 -39.80 -8.07
CA ASN A 755 28.60 -41.21 -8.46
C ASN A 755 27.50 -42.04 -7.78
N GLY A 756 26.71 -42.77 -8.56
CA GLY A 756 25.61 -43.58 -8.03
C GLY A 756 24.25 -42.89 -8.02
N ILE A 757 24.10 -41.69 -8.64
CA ILE A 757 22.80 -40.99 -8.81
C ILE A 757 21.69 -41.91 -9.34
N GLY A 758 22.05 -42.90 -10.18
CA GLY A 758 21.16 -43.94 -10.69
C GLY A 758 20.47 -44.82 -9.65
N LYS A 759 20.92 -44.79 -8.40
CA LYS A 759 20.27 -45.50 -7.29
C LYS A 759 19.02 -44.76 -6.78
N LEU A 760 18.84 -43.47 -7.11
CA LEU A 760 17.64 -42.68 -6.79
C LEU A 760 16.48 -43.02 -7.75
N LYS A 761 15.85 -44.18 -7.53
CA LYS A 761 14.84 -44.72 -8.45
C LYS A 761 13.55 -43.89 -8.52
N LYS A 762 13.20 -43.18 -7.44
CA LYS A 762 12.00 -42.33 -7.32
C LYS A 762 12.20 -40.88 -7.79
N MET A 763 13.37 -40.54 -8.34
CA MET A 763 13.67 -39.18 -8.78
C MET A 763 12.85 -38.83 -10.02
N GLU A 764 12.03 -37.80 -9.90
CA GLU A 764 11.07 -37.29 -10.89
C GLU A 764 11.65 -36.08 -11.66
N SER A 765 12.32 -35.18 -10.93
CA SER A 765 12.88 -33.93 -11.46
C SER A 765 14.31 -33.68 -10.95
N LEU A 766 15.22 -33.39 -11.88
CA LEU A 766 16.61 -33.00 -11.59
C LEU A 766 16.93 -31.68 -12.30
N ALA A 767 17.22 -30.64 -11.54
CA ALA A 767 17.72 -29.36 -12.04
C ALA A 767 19.19 -29.17 -11.66
N ALA A 768 20.05 -29.00 -12.65
CA ALA A 768 21.50 -28.83 -12.50
C ALA A 768 22.08 -27.84 -13.53
N ASN A 769 21.27 -26.93 -14.05
CA ASN A 769 21.68 -25.82 -14.92
C ASN A 769 22.57 -24.82 -14.18
N GLN A 770 23.34 -24.05 -14.93
CA GLN A 770 24.37 -23.12 -14.46
C GLN A 770 25.38 -23.81 -13.51
N ASN A 771 25.98 -24.91 -14.00
CA ASN A 771 27.08 -25.64 -13.35
C ASN A 771 28.26 -25.83 -14.33
N GLN A 772 29.31 -26.54 -13.93
CA GLN A 772 30.49 -26.85 -14.75
C GLN A 772 30.51 -28.33 -15.19
N ILE A 773 29.32 -28.94 -15.38
CA ILE A 773 29.18 -30.37 -15.65
C ILE A 773 29.62 -30.70 -17.08
N SER A 774 30.75 -31.39 -17.22
CA SER A 774 31.30 -31.76 -18.54
C SER A 774 30.73 -33.05 -19.12
N SER A 775 30.20 -33.94 -18.28
CA SER A 775 29.66 -35.25 -18.67
C SER A 775 28.56 -35.72 -17.72
N LEU A 776 27.57 -36.43 -18.26
CA LEU A 776 26.53 -37.08 -17.44
C LEU A 776 26.90 -38.55 -17.16
N PRO A 777 26.73 -39.04 -15.92
CA PRO A 777 27.01 -40.44 -15.58
C PRO A 777 26.01 -41.38 -16.29
N SER A 778 26.48 -42.51 -16.80
CA SER A 778 25.65 -43.53 -17.46
C SER A 778 24.54 -44.07 -16.54
N GLU A 779 24.79 -44.05 -15.23
CA GLU A 779 23.90 -44.47 -14.16
C GLU A 779 22.63 -43.62 -14.10
N LEU A 780 22.63 -42.38 -14.61
CA LEU A 780 21.43 -41.53 -14.65
C LEU A 780 20.28 -42.21 -15.43
N GLY A 781 20.59 -43.07 -16.40
CA GLY A 781 19.61 -43.87 -17.12
C GLY A 781 18.94 -44.99 -16.29
N LEU A 782 19.38 -45.20 -15.04
CA LEU A 782 18.76 -46.14 -14.09
C LEU A 782 17.64 -45.49 -13.27
N CYS A 783 17.54 -44.15 -13.25
CA CYS A 783 16.44 -43.41 -12.64
C CYS A 783 15.19 -43.56 -13.50
N SER A 784 14.24 -44.40 -13.10
CA SER A 784 13.14 -44.80 -13.97
C SER A 784 12.02 -43.79 -14.14
N ASP A 785 11.90 -42.90 -13.16
CA ASP A 785 10.73 -42.04 -13.01
C ASP A 785 11.05 -40.58 -13.40
N ILE A 786 12.27 -40.32 -13.88
CA ILE A 786 12.72 -38.98 -14.25
C ILE A 786 12.02 -38.54 -15.55
N TYR A 787 11.30 -37.42 -15.48
CA TYR A 787 10.65 -36.80 -16.63
C TYR A 787 11.13 -35.38 -16.91
N SER A 788 11.76 -34.73 -15.92
CA SER A 788 12.31 -33.38 -16.03
C SER A 788 13.82 -33.41 -15.73
N LEU A 789 14.64 -33.08 -16.73
CA LEU A 789 16.09 -32.96 -16.61
C LEU A 789 16.54 -31.62 -17.20
N GLN A 790 17.00 -30.71 -16.33
CA GLN A 790 17.52 -29.40 -16.73
C GLN A 790 19.03 -29.37 -16.49
N VAL A 791 19.81 -29.41 -17.57
CA VAL A 791 21.28 -29.35 -17.56
C VAL A 791 21.75 -28.40 -18.66
N ASP A 792 22.90 -27.76 -18.49
CA ASP A 792 23.48 -26.87 -19.52
C ASP A 792 23.95 -27.67 -20.75
N ASN A 793 24.46 -26.98 -21.78
CA ASN A 793 24.97 -27.58 -23.04
C ASN A 793 26.15 -28.55 -22.79
N VAL A 794 25.86 -29.79 -22.38
CA VAL A 794 26.85 -30.86 -22.22
C VAL A 794 27.37 -31.25 -23.62
N LEU A 795 28.70 -31.27 -23.79
CA LEU A 795 29.34 -31.70 -25.03
C LEU A 795 28.98 -33.16 -25.37
N LEU A 796 28.00 -33.36 -26.25
CA LEU A 796 27.47 -34.66 -26.67
C LEU A 796 28.53 -35.64 -27.22
N LYS A 797 29.73 -35.16 -27.58
CA LYS A 797 30.85 -35.97 -28.10
C LYS A 797 31.47 -36.93 -27.07
N GLN A 798 31.17 -36.77 -25.77
CA GLN A 798 31.73 -37.62 -24.70
C GLN A 798 30.76 -38.67 -24.14
N PHE A 799 29.54 -38.82 -24.68
CA PHE A 799 28.73 -40.01 -24.43
C PHE A 799 29.45 -41.21 -25.06
N SER A 800 30.33 -41.85 -24.29
CA SER A 800 31.20 -42.91 -24.76
C SER A 800 30.41 -44.09 -25.36
N LYS A 801 31.06 -44.80 -26.29
CA LYS A 801 30.63 -46.07 -26.90
C LYS A 801 30.30 -47.18 -25.89
N ASN A 802 30.47 -46.96 -24.59
CA ASN A 802 30.22 -47.95 -23.54
C ASN A 802 28.74 -48.02 -23.12
N ILE A 803 27.87 -47.14 -23.64
CA ILE A 803 26.42 -47.19 -23.40
C ILE A 803 25.73 -48.22 -24.33
N THR A 804 26.41 -48.70 -25.38
CA THR A 804 25.82 -49.53 -26.45
C THR A 804 25.85 -51.05 -26.24
N ASP A 805 26.55 -51.57 -25.23
CA ASP A 805 26.84 -53.02 -25.19
C ASP A 805 25.98 -53.86 -24.22
N ASP A 806 25.06 -53.27 -23.44
CA ASP A 806 24.16 -54.03 -22.55
C ASP A 806 22.70 -53.57 -22.67
N TYR A 807 22.09 -53.87 -23.84
CA TYR A 807 20.93 -53.11 -24.35
C TYR A 807 19.53 -53.67 -24.08
N ASP A 808 19.36 -54.79 -23.38
CA ASP A 808 18.02 -55.38 -23.23
C ASP A 808 17.43 -55.37 -21.81
N LYS A 809 18.17 -54.98 -20.77
CA LYS A 809 17.67 -55.21 -19.39
C LYS A 809 17.22 -54.03 -18.55
N LYS A 810 17.67 -52.77 -18.69
CA LYS A 810 17.22 -51.71 -17.74
C LYS A 810 17.12 -50.30 -18.34
N LYS A 811 15.87 -49.84 -18.54
CA LYS A 811 15.31 -48.46 -18.49
C LYS A 811 16.09 -47.23 -19.05
N ILE A 812 17.06 -47.39 -19.94
CA ILE A 812 17.78 -46.28 -20.61
C ILE A 812 16.99 -45.64 -21.80
N LYS A 813 15.91 -46.28 -22.27
CA LYS A 813 15.16 -45.91 -23.49
C LYS A 813 14.49 -44.52 -23.47
N PRO A 814 13.90 -44.02 -22.35
CA PRO A 814 13.29 -42.69 -22.29
C PRO A 814 14.32 -41.56 -22.29
N LEU A 815 15.40 -41.68 -21.51
CA LEU A 815 16.51 -40.72 -21.47
C LEU A 815 17.17 -40.61 -22.85
N ILE A 816 17.44 -41.75 -23.49
CA ILE A 816 17.93 -41.78 -24.87
C ILE A 816 16.90 -41.22 -25.86
N ARG A 817 15.58 -41.43 -25.68
CA ARG A 817 14.55 -40.81 -26.55
C ARG A 817 14.46 -39.30 -26.39
N HIS A 818 14.63 -38.78 -25.18
CA HIS A 818 14.62 -37.34 -24.92
C HIS A 818 15.90 -36.67 -25.46
N LEU A 819 17.07 -37.25 -25.19
CA LEU A 819 18.34 -36.81 -25.78
C LEU A 819 18.35 -36.99 -27.30
N LYS A 820 17.71 -38.05 -27.83
CA LYS A 820 17.51 -38.25 -29.27
C LYS A 820 16.49 -37.30 -29.86
N SER A 821 15.41 -36.88 -29.20
CA SER A 821 14.48 -35.89 -29.78
C SER A 821 15.11 -34.49 -29.86
N LEU A 822 16.03 -34.17 -28.95
CA LEU A 822 16.91 -33.01 -29.03
C LEU A 822 17.94 -33.15 -30.16
N HIS A 823 18.43 -34.37 -30.43
CA HIS A 823 19.37 -34.70 -31.50
C HIS A 823 18.72 -34.92 -32.90
N ASP A 824 17.47 -35.36 -32.98
CA ASP A 824 16.74 -35.76 -34.20
C ASP A 824 16.39 -34.54 -35.06
N LYS A 825 16.52 -33.32 -34.51
CA LYS A 825 16.55 -32.06 -35.28
C LYS A 825 17.93 -31.71 -35.85
N SER A 826 18.97 -32.53 -35.62
CA SER A 826 20.35 -32.25 -36.05
C SER A 826 20.92 -33.37 -36.93
N LEU A 827 21.02 -33.09 -38.24
CA LEU A 827 21.78 -33.94 -39.18
C LEU A 827 23.28 -33.56 -39.13
N PRO A 828 24.21 -34.53 -39.24
CA PRO A 828 25.62 -34.21 -39.40
C PRO A 828 25.84 -33.48 -40.73
N PHE A 829 26.16 -32.18 -40.64
CA PHE A 829 26.50 -31.33 -41.78
C PHE A 829 28.04 -31.33 -41.96
N PRO A 830 28.61 -32.07 -42.93
CA PRO A 830 30.05 -32.14 -43.17
C PRO A 830 30.59 -30.91 -43.91
N ASN A 831 29.88 -29.77 -43.81
CA ASN A 831 30.36 -28.51 -44.36
C ASN A 831 30.96 -27.67 -43.23
N ILE A 832 32.20 -27.25 -43.43
CA ILE A 832 32.93 -26.41 -42.48
C ILE A 832 33.29 -25.11 -43.19
N LYS A 833 33.06 -23.97 -42.53
CA LYS A 833 33.57 -22.69 -43.04
C LYS A 833 35.07 -22.61 -42.78
N LEU A 834 35.88 -22.34 -43.80
CA LEU A 834 37.31 -22.10 -43.66
C LEU A 834 37.58 -20.62 -43.91
N MET A 835 37.89 -19.88 -42.85
CA MET A 835 38.01 -18.42 -42.88
C MET A 835 39.49 -18.04 -42.82
N LEU A 836 40.01 -17.41 -43.88
CA LEU A 836 41.36 -16.87 -43.90
C LEU A 836 41.31 -15.40 -43.48
N VAL A 837 41.99 -15.10 -42.38
CA VAL A 837 41.99 -13.78 -41.75
C VAL A 837 43.43 -13.30 -41.58
N GLY A 838 43.63 -11.98 -41.62
CA GLY A 838 44.95 -11.35 -41.60
C GLY A 838 45.00 -10.10 -42.47
N ILE A 839 46.10 -9.35 -42.41
CA ILE A 839 46.26 -8.05 -43.07
C ILE A 839 46.21 -8.20 -44.61
N HIS A 840 45.76 -7.17 -45.32
CA HIS A 840 45.80 -7.11 -46.79
C HIS A 840 47.22 -7.40 -47.33
N GLY A 841 47.33 -8.15 -48.45
CA GLY A 841 48.62 -8.42 -49.10
C GLY A 841 49.57 -9.42 -48.40
N ILE A 842 49.16 -10.03 -47.28
CA ILE A 842 50.02 -10.90 -46.46
C ILE A 842 50.28 -12.30 -47.07
N GLY A 843 49.50 -12.71 -48.08
CA GLY A 843 49.63 -14.03 -48.75
C GLY A 843 48.51 -15.03 -48.46
N LYS A 844 47.38 -14.60 -47.89
CA LYS A 844 46.19 -15.44 -47.63
C LYS A 844 45.73 -16.21 -48.87
N THR A 845 45.53 -15.51 -49.97
CA THR A 845 45.07 -16.10 -51.23
C THR A 845 46.06 -17.13 -51.78
N THR A 846 47.37 -16.88 -51.64
CA THR A 846 48.43 -17.83 -52.03
C THR A 846 48.40 -19.11 -51.18
N LEU A 847 48.21 -18.97 -49.88
CA LEU A 847 48.06 -20.11 -48.96
C LEU A 847 46.79 -20.91 -49.26
N LEU A 848 45.66 -20.22 -49.46
CA LEU A 848 44.39 -20.84 -49.83
C LEU A 848 44.51 -21.64 -51.13
N MET A 849 45.16 -21.10 -52.16
CA MET A 849 45.41 -21.82 -53.41
C MET A 849 46.29 -23.07 -53.19
N SER A 850 47.32 -22.98 -52.35
CA SER A 850 48.17 -24.13 -52.02
C SER A 850 47.39 -25.23 -51.29
N LEU A 851 46.48 -24.85 -50.38
CA LEU A 851 45.59 -25.80 -49.69
C LEU A 851 44.62 -26.47 -50.66
N ARG A 852 43.97 -25.69 -51.54
CA ARG A 852 43.05 -26.20 -52.56
C ARG A 852 43.72 -27.15 -53.55
N LYS A 853 45.01 -26.95 -53.90
CA LYS A 853 45.77 -27.88 -54.76
C LYS A 853 45.86 -29.31 -54.21
N LYS A 854 45.79 -29.49 -52.88
CA LYS A 854 45.82 -30.80 -52.23
C LYS A 854 44.44 -31.46 -52.12
N GLY A 855 43.36 -30.76 -52.47
CA GLY A 855 41.98 -31.26 -52.45
C GLY A 855 41.40 -31.53 -53.83
N THR A 856 40.11 -31.87 -53.86
CA THR A 856 39.34 -32.17 -55.07
C THR A 856 38.16 -31.21 -55.21
N GLY A 857 37.99 -30.61 -56.39
CA GLY A 857 36.93 -29.63 -56.68
C GLY A 857 37.16 -28.88 -57.99
N ASN A 858 36.16 -28.14 -58.48
CA ASN A 858 36.12 -27.49 -59.81
C ASN A 858 37.18 -26.41 -60.09
N TYR A 859 38.19 -26.23 -59.23
CA TYR A 859 39.14 -25.11 -59.27
C TYR A 859 40.59 -25.50 -59.60
N GLN A 860 40.87 -26.74 -60.01
CA GLN A 860 42.23 -27.17 -60.38
C GLN A 860 42.80 -26.43 -61.62
N HIS A 861 41.98 -25.70 -62.38
CA HIS A 861 42.40 -24.91 -63.54
C HIS A 861 41.82 -23.48 -63.53
N ALA A 862 42.15 -22.67 -62.52
CA ALA A 862 41.99 -21.23 -62.63
C ALA A 862 43.30 -20.62 -63.15
N ASP A 863 43.25 -20.11 -64.38
CA ASP A 863 44.33 -19.38 -65.05
C ASP A 863 44.87 -18.26 -64.17
N HIS A 864 46.19 -18.08 -64.16
CA HIS A 864 46.95 -17.22 -63.25
C HIS A 864 46.77 -15.70 -63.47
N LYS A 865 45.70 -15.24 -64.12
CA LYS A 865 45.52 -13.84 -64.52
C LYS A 865 44.16 -13.29 -64.12
N SER A 866 44.13 -12.57 -63.01
CA SER A 866 43.44 -11.29 -62.83
C SER A 866 43.22 -11.02 -61.34
N HIS A 867 44.13 -10.23 -60.78
CA HIS A 867 43.90 -9.54 -59.52
C HIS A 867 42.73 -8.55 -59.71
N PHE A 868 41.95 -8.26 -58.67
CA PHE A 868 40.78 -7.38 -58.73
C PHE A 868 41.04 -6.02 -59.41
N SER A 869 42.26 -5.50 -59.28
CA SER A 869 42.73 -4.25 -59.91
C SER A 869 42.76 -4.29 -61.44
N GLU A 870 43.01 -5.45 -62.08
CA GLU A 870 43.04 -5.57 -63.55
C GLU A 870 41.63 -5.76 -64.16
N ARG A 871 40.66 -6.25 -63.38
CA ARG A 871 39.28 -6.50 -63.88
C ARG A 871 38.43 -5.23 -64.02
N ILE A 872 38.87 -4.11 -63.43
CA ILE A 872 38.19 -2.81 -63.54
C ILE A 872 38.71 -2.01 -64.75
N THR A 873 39.95 -2.27 -65.20
CA THR A 873 40.60 -1.53 -66.29
C THR A 873 40.30 -2.07 -67.69
N GLU A 874 39.78 -3.30 -67.83
CA GLU A 874 39.35 -3.85 -69.12
C GLU A 874 37.85 -3.64 -69.36
N LYS A 875 37.44 -2.36 -69.42
CA LYS A 875 36.37 -1.95 -70.32
C LYS A 875 37.05 -1.44 -71.57
N ASP A 876 37.00 -2.23 -72.64
CA ASP A 876 36.95 -1.80 -74.06
C ASP A 876 37.59 -2.86 -74.96
N SER A 877 36.80 -3.81 -75.46
CA SER A 877 36.90 -4.32 -76.83
C SER A 877 35.85 -5.41 -77.11
N HIS A 878 35.28 -5.31 -78.31
CA HIS A 878 34.06 -5.97 -78.76
C HIS A 878 34.18 -7.47 -79.07
N ASN A 879 33.00 -8.11 -78.96
CA ASN A 879 32.41 -9.15 -79.83
C ASN A 879 32.42 -10.65 -79.43
N LYS A 880 31.19 -11.06 -79.09
CA LYS A 880 30.38 -12.17 -79.63
C LYS A 880 30.77 -13.63 -79.35
N GLY A 881 29.92 -14.24 -78.51
CA GLY A 881 29.23 -15.48 -78.88
C GLY A 881 29.53 -16.68 -77.98
N GLY A 882 28.56 -17.07 -77.14
CA GLY A 882 28.52 -18.39 -76.53
C GLY A 882 28.08 -18.38 -75.07
N ASN A 883 26.95 -19.06 -74.80
CA ASN A 883 26.37 -19.28 -73.47
C ASN A 883 27.43 -19.71 -72.43
N LYS A 884 27.82 -18.79 -71.54
CA LYS A 884 28.41 -19.12 -70.24
C LYS A 884 27.38 -18.88 -69.15
N ALA A 885 27.10 -19.93 -68.38
CA ALA A 885 26.36 -19.83 -67.14
C ALA A 885 26.98 -18.73 -66.27
N LYS A 886 26.11 -17.88 -65.70
CA LYS A 886 26.41 -16.78 -64.80
C LYS A 886 27.54 -17.13 -63.83
N SER A 887 28.70 -16.48 -63.97
CA SER A 887 29.72 -16.45 -62.93
C SER A 887 29.13 -15.68 -61.74
N ASN A 888 29.05 -16.34 -60.59
CA ASN A 888 28.63 -15.71 -59.34
C ASN A 888 29.40 -14.40 -59.12
N LEU A 889 28.66 -13.31 -59.01
CA LEU A 889 29.18 -12.00 -58.61
C LEU A 889 29.67 -12.16 -57.16
N SER A 890 30.97 -12.42 -56.97
CA SER A 890 31.60 -12.41 -55.65
C SER A 890 31.67 -10.94 -55.20
N THR A 891 31.06 -10.66 -54.05
CA THR A 891 31.17 -9.39 -53.34
C THR A 891 32.66 -9.06 -53.14
N VAL A 892 33.04 -7.81 -53.37
CA VAL A 892 34.43 -7.36 -53.37
C VAL A 892 35.18 -7.88 -52.13
N GLY A 893 36.22 -8.68 -52.35
CA GLY A 893 37.10 -9.17 -51.29
C GLY A 893 36.63 -10.41 -50.54
N VAL A 894 35.71 -11.23 -51.08
CA VAL A 894 35.36 -12.56 -50.52
C VAL A 894 35.23 -13.63 -51.62
N ASP A 895 36.23 -14.51 -51.76
CA ASP A 895 36.13 -15.69 -52.62
C ASP A 895 35.41 -16.85 -51.89
N VAL A 896 34.11 -17.02 -52.16
CA VAL A 896 33.31 -18.15 -51.64
C VAL A 896 33.34 -19.30 -52.64
N CYS A 897 34.21 -20.26 -52.38
CA CYS A 897 34.24 -21.51 -53.15
C CYS A 897 34.22 -22.73 -52.24
N ASP A 898 33.48 -23.73 -52.69
CA ASP A 898 33.37 -25.02 -52.02
C ASP A 898 34.38 -26.02 -52.62
N TRP A 899 35.14 -26.69 -51.76
CA TRP A 899 36.07 -27.75 -52.17
C TRP A 899 36.14 -28.86 -51.12
N GLU A 900 36.52 -30.06 -51.53
CA GLU A 900 36.50 -31.25 -50.68
C GLU A 900 37.91 -31.79 -50.43
N TYR A 901 38.10 -32.38 -49.25
CA TYR A 901 39.38 -32.99 -48.86
C TYR A 901 39.18 -34.26 -48.02
N GLY A 902 39.91 -35.32 -48.35
CA GLY A 902 39.97 -36.58 -47.59
C GLY A 902 39.05 -37.70 -48.09
N LYS A 903 39.23 -38.92 -47.54
CA LYS A 903 38.49 -40.15 -47.93
C LYS A 903 37.01 -40.14 -47.54
N LYS A 904 36.60 -39.34 -46.55
CA LYS A 904 35.21 -38.96 -46.26
C LYS A 904 35.12 -37.46 -46.57
N PRO A 905 34.45 -37.03 -47.65
CA PRO A 905 34.60 -35.67 -48.14
C PRO A 905 34.03 -34.67 -47.12
N ILE A 906 34.92 -33.87 -46.52
CA ILE A 906 34.53 -32.66 -45.77
C ILE A 906 34.49 -31.54 -46.79
N LYS A 907 33.35 -30.85 -46.89
CA LYS A 907 33.16 -29.74 -47.79
C LYS A 907 33.57 -28.44 -47.10
N PHE A 908 34.57 -27.76 -47.61
CA PHE A 908 35.00 -26.47 -47.07
C PHE A 908 34.37 -25.34 -47.86
N SER A 909 33.54 -24.52 -47.19
CA SER A 909 33.12 -23.23 -47.72
C SER A 909 34.17 -22.21 -47.32
N THR A 910 35.01 -21.79 -48.27
CA THR A 910 36.13 -20.89 -47.97
C THR A 910 35.72 -19.44 -48.03
N TRP A 911 36.27 -18.62 -47.13
CA TRP A 911 36.05 -17.18 -47.07
C TRP A 911 37.41 -16.50 -46.93
N ASP A 912 37.91 -15.88 -48.00
CA ASP A 912 39.15 -15.08 -47.99
C ASP A 912 38.78 -13.60 -47.84
N PHE A 913 38.90 -13.05 -46.64
CA PHE A 913 38.55 -11.65 -46.39
C PHE A 913 39.66 -10.72 -46.89
N GLY A 914 39.30 -9.75 -47.73
CA GLY A 914 40.16 -8.62 -48.05
C GLY A 914 40.50 -7.85 -46.79
N GLY A 915 41.70 -8.05 -46.24
CA GLY A 915 42.16 -7.48 -44.96
C GLY A 915 42.39 -5.96 -44.97
N GLN A 916 41.54 -5.21 -45.67
CA GLN A 916 41.47 -3.75 -45.70
C GLN A 916 40.62 -3.25 -44.52
N SER A 917 41.05 -2.18 -43.85
CA SER A 917 40.45 -1.68 -42.60
C SER A 917 38.98 -1.29 -42.74
N GLU A 918 38.54 -0.85 -43.93
CA GLU A 918 37.19 -0.32 -44.16
C GLU A 918 36.09 -1.39 -44.04
N TYR A 919 36.41 -2.67 -44.17
CA TYR A 919 35.44 -3.78 -44.15
C TYR A 919 35.40 -4.55 -42.82
N TYR A 920 36.21 -4.19 -41.83
CA TYR A 920 36.30 -4.93 -40.56
C TYR A 920 34.97 -4.96 -39.77
N ALA A 921 34.15 -3.92 -39.88
CA ALA A 921 32.85 -3.86 -39.18
C ALA A 921 31.86 -4.94 -39.68
N THR A 922 31.91 -5.30 -40.97
CA THR A 922 31.01 -6.33 -41.52
C THR A 922 31.53 -7.75 -41.25
N HIS A 923 32.82 -7.93 -40.95
CA HIS A 923 33.42 -9.23 -40.68
C HIS A 923 32.82 -9.93 -39.46
N GLN A 924 32.46 -9.20 -38.41
CA GLN A 924 31.81 -9.74 -37.21
C GLN A 924 30.50 -10.48 -37.55
N CYS A 925 29.74 -9.99 -38.53
CA CYS A 925 28.48 -10.62 -38.96
C CYS A 925 28.66 -11.97 -39.68
N PHE A 926 29.88 -12.35 -40.06
CA PHE A 926 30.18 -13.60 -40.76
C PHE A 926 30.96 -14.62 -39.92
N LEU A 927 31.43 -14.21 -38.74
CA LEU A 927 32.04 -15.12 -37.76
C LEU A 927 30.98 -16.10 -37.24
N SER A 928 31.42 -17.33 -36.96
CA SER A 928 30.57 -18.37 -36.37
C SER A 928 31.41 -19.42 -35.63
N GLN A 929 30.82 -20.07 -34.64
CA GLN A 929 31.46 -21.13 -33.83
C GLN A 929 31.82 -22.40 -34.63
N ARG A 930 31.23 -22.61 -35.81
CA ARG A 930 31.46 -23.79 -36.67
C ARG A 930 32.32 -23.47 -37.88
N ALA A 931 33.40 -22.72 -37.65
CA ALA A 931 34.39 -22.34 -38.66
C ALA A 931 35.81 -22.69 -38.19
N ILE A 932 36.70 -22.94 -39.14
CA ILE A 932 38.14 -23.01 -38.92
C ILE A 932 38.74 -21.68 -39.35
N TYR A 933 39.38 -20.98 -38.42
CA TYR A 933 40.07 -19.72 -38.68
C TYR A 933 41.55 -19.97 -38.93
N LEU A 934 42.05 -19.54 -40.08
CA LEU A 934 43.47 -19.53 -40.42
C LEU A 934 43.95 -18.09 -40.42
N LEU A 935 44.64 -17.72 -39.34
CA LEU A 935 45.29 -16.43 -39.20
C LEU A 935 46.65 -16.47 -39.92
N VAL A 936 46.79 -15.66 -40.97
CA VAL A 936 48.02 -15.61 -41.77
C VAL A 936 48.79 -14.34 -41.46
N CYS A 937 50.05 -14.51 -41.01
CA CYS A 937 50.98 -13.43 -40.72
C CYS A 937 52.31 -13.64 -41.43
N ARG A 938 53.03 -12.55 -41.70
CA ARG A 938 54.40 -12.57 -42.19
C ARG A 938 55.32 -12.15 -41.05
N LEU A 939 56.29 -12.99 -40.72
CA LEU A 939 57.19 -12.77 -39.57
C LEU A 939 58.14 -11.58 -39.76
N THR A 940 58.31 -11.08 -40.99
CA THR A 940 59.20 -9.95 -41.31
C THR A 940 58.53 -8.59 -41.12
N ASP A 941 57.22 -8.53 -40.88
CA ASP A 941 56.49 -7.28 -40.70
C ASP A 941 56.59 -6.85 -39.22
N GLU A 942 57.72 -6.26 -38.82
CA GLU A 942 57.94 -5.81 -37.44
C GLU A 942 57.04 -4.63 -37.03
N SER A 943 56.72 -4.56 -35.73
CA SER A 943 55.94 -3.55 -34.98
C SER A 943 54.50 -3.23 -35.43
N PHE A 944 54.14 -3.36 -36.72
CA PHE A 944 52.79 -3.07 -37.22
C PHE A 944 51.87 -4.31 -37.28
N GLY A 945 52.44 -5.53 -37.34
CA GLY A 945 51.66 -6.77 -37.48
C GLY A 945 51.03 -7.29 -36.18
N ILE A 946 51.70 -7.09 -35.03
CA ILE A 946 51.30 -7.67 -33.72
C ILE A 946 49.95 -7.14 -33.22
N PRO A 947 49.68 -5.81 -33.21
CA PRO A 947 48.40 -5.29 -32.72
C PRO A 947 47.20 -5.76 -33.55
N HIS A 948 47.39 -5.97 -34.85
CA HIS A 948 46.34 -6.48 -35.73
C HIS A 948 46.06 -7.98 -35.52
N LEU A 949 47.05 -8.75 -35.09
CA LEU A 949 46.86 -10.16 -34.72
C LEU A 949 46.03 -10.26 -33.44
N GLU A 950 46.34 -9.44 -32.43
CA GLU A 950 45.57 -9.39 -31.18
C GLU A 950 44.10 -9.06 -31.41
N SER A 951 43.81 -8.07 -32.27
CA SER A 951 42.42 -7.70 -32.60
C SER A 951 41.65 -8.86 -33.25
N TRP A 952 42.27 -9.61 -34.17
CA TRP A 952 41.64 -10.79 -34.77
C TRP A 952 41.46 -11.94 -33.77
N LEU A 953 42.44 -12.16 -32.89
CA LEU A 953 42.37 -13.20 -31.86
C LEU A 953 41.26 -12.91 -30.84
N LEU A 954 41.16 -11.66 -30.38
CA LEU A 954 40.08 -11.19 -29.49
C LEU A 954 38.70 -11.40 -30.12
N ASN A 955 38.52 -10.99 -31.39
CA ASN A 955 37.25 -11.15 -32.09
C ASN A 955 36.85 -12.63 -32.28
N ILE A 956 37.82 -13.53 -32.51
CA ILE A 956 37.56 -14.98 -32.61
C ILE A 956 37.23 -15.56 -31.23
N GLN A 957 37.88 -15.08 -30.17
CA GLN A 957 37.67 -15.57 -28.80
C GLN A 957 36.28 -15.19 -28.27
N VAL A 958 35.88 -13.91 -28.40
CA VAL A 958 34.59 -13.40 -27.92
C VAL A 958 33.41 -14.21 -28.48
N GLU A 959 33.46 -14.64 -29.74
CA GLU A 959 32.38 -15.41 -30.37
C GLU A 959 32.34 -16.91 -29.98
N ASN A 960 33.45 -17.46 -29.48
CA ASN A 960 33.48 -18.83 -28.95
C ASN A 960 33.00 -18.91 -27.49
N ASP A 961 33.03 -17.79 -26.76
CA ASP A 961 32.63 -17.70 -25.35
C ASP A 961 31.16 -17.24 -25.17
N ALA A 962 30.53 -16.66 -26.20
CA ALA A 962 29.10 -16.32 -26.27
C ALA A 962 28.23 -17.54 -26.64
#